data_AF-A0A812V7I1-F1
#
_entry.id   AF-A0A812V7I1-F1
#
_cell.length_a   1.000
_cell.length_b   1.000
_cell.length_c   1.000
_cell.angle_alpha   90.00
_cell.angle_beta   90.00
_cell.angle_gamma   90.00
#
_symmetry.space_group_name_H-M   'P 1'
#
loop_
_entity.id
_entity.type
_entity.pdbx_description
1 polymer ?
#
loop_
_entity_poly.entity_id
_entity_poly.type
_entity_poly.pdbx_seq_one_letter_code
_entity_poly.pdbx_strand_id
1 'polypeptide(L)'
;MQSLWNAVGDLAGRRSMSQISIDPTAVIRRSHNDVDKYQKLCKGLSPWDDLQTLSEMLMAAVYSRAAYAYTGRRGLFDSVTQGAMVFSVHRAAFDFAEHVDDASNEAAFLDMMCLAPEDLVCAQWRSLGPLQPAFAVARDHSLQWIVVSVRGTLSLKDILTDCAVNSVPFLEGTAHEGFVKTSQKLLEEIEDVLRKEMAAHKDYRLVFCGHSMGGAVSAMCVAMLRDKAAKDADLYGPWASQCCAYGIGTPAVLSRNICERLAQSHAAFVAVNAQDWSPRASVSSVSELLDNLVELSLARTVIRMATGSEPQPRRPEPAQLEQLPPGVVLQIAPGQVLASEMASADMKEAKAEEVQPEPEVKDKAGNDLAAKEDVDLEMSQSDATEDLENLEKPDQPPVRIMMLVMLSMFQGYASMVGPLQSAYKHRLGISTDGTAAAHAFTQAAVGVHYGKLIARLGHNVIFACLSPWARVVIAMGFMFVGITIPTILVFSLGWDWVGSVFIAYILSGLGLGIFEVTFLSVITPLGRATKAWAIVGAPAGFATINILGLTASSFGLEMVYIYWYILACLPVGLFLFYSFAPRGNTELKTANFGSSLLQARRWMPGMIPFFAAQFLSHFAMENWPAIFYMFHPPMVPLFNPKSDQHLMKWGQFFAITYIFIFLGDSISRRIAIYLSTPSLRRRLVFLGLAMSCIALGLYLESLAIAIIIPLAIFLVFWGNGTIYGLTAHHVDKHVPSEHNLASYSFWCFVGDLGAVLGGILVDSNRAGGVEESGSDTGSFPALTALRRLFAGPGEPAASAKLPSYPDKACGVLSAELRVICSESVVFL
;
A
#
# COMPACT_ATOMS: atom_id res chain seq x y z
N MET A 1 -3.32 8.53 14.13
CA MET A 1 -2.37 9.60 13.76
C MET A 1 -1.56 10.10 14.95
N GLN A 2 -2.16 10.67 16.02
CA GLN A 2 -1.43 11.02 17.26
C GLN A 2 -0.61 9.84 17.81
N SER A 3 -1.14 8.64 17.63
CA SER A 3 -0.60 7.40 18.16
C SER A 3 0.51 6.79 17.29
N LEU A 4 0.47 7.01 15.97
CA LEU A 4 1.58 6.76 15.05
C LEU A 4 2.70 7.78 15.34
N TRP A 5 2.35 9.04 15.59
CA TRP A 5 3.30 10.08 16.00
C TRP A 5 3.85 9.88 17.42
N ASN A 6 3.09 9.26 18.33
CA ASN A 6 3.57 8.87 19.67
C ASN A 6 4.40 7.58 19.60
N ALA A 7 4.06 6.61 18.74
CA ALA A 7 4.90 5.43 18.50
C ALA A 7 6.22 5.81 17.81
N VAL A 8 6.16 6.70 16.82
CA VAL A 8 7.34 7.33 16.18
C VAL A 8 8.06 8.26 17.16
N GLY A 9 7.34 8.95 18.04
CA GLY A 9 7.85 9.85 19.07
C GLY A 9 8.52 9.14 20.25
N ASP A 10 8.03 7.98 20.65
CA ASP A 10 8.62 7.09 21.65
C ASP A 10 9.79 6.29 21.05
N LEU A 11 9.75 5.97 19.75
CA LEU A 11 10.90 5.48 18.98
C LEU A 11 12.00 6.56 18.87
N ALA A 12 11.61 7.81 18.58
CA ALA A 12 12.51 8.94 18.38
C ALA A 12 13.03 9.53 19.70
N GLY A 13 12.26 9.41 20.78
CA GLY A 13 12.61 9.92 22.11
C GLY A 13 13.83 9.23 22.73
N ARG A 14 14.23 8.07 22.20
CA ARG A 14 15.43 7.34 22.65
C ARG A 14 16.70 7.67 21.86
N ARG A 15 16.66 8.31 20.67
CA ARG A 15 17.85 8.71 19.89
C ARG A 15 17.61 9.89 18.93
N SER A 16 18.60 10.77 18.80
CA SER A 16 18.63 11.83 17.77
C SER A 16 18.62 11.23 16.35
N MET A 17 17.74 11.74 15.47
CA MET A 17 17.64 11.35 14.05
C MET A 17 18.96 11.46 13.27
N SER A 18 19.92 12.26 13.74
CA SER A 18 21.24 12.41 13.14
C SER A 18 22.20 11.23 13.39
N GLN A 19 21.79 10.23 14.18
CA GLN A 19 22.63 9.10 14.60
C GLN A 19 22.18 7.74 14.04
N ILE A 20 21.15 7.70 13.19
CA ILE A 20 20.65 6.47 12.55
C ILE A 20 21.37 6.27 11.21
N SER A 21 22.38 5.39 11.19
CA SER A 21 23.08 4.95 9.99
C SER A 21 22.48 3.64 9.49
N ILE A 22 21.87 3.64 8.30
CA ILE A 22 21.27 2.46 7.67
C ILE A 22 22.34 1.74 6.83
N ASP A 23 22.67 0.50 7.18
CA ASP A 23 23.52 -0.39 6.39
C ASP A 23 22.66 -1.27 5.44
N PRO A 24 22.73 -1.07 4.12
CA PRO A 24 21.95 -1.83 3.14
C PRO A 24 22.41 -3.29 2.97
N THR A 25 23.58 -3.70 3.50
CA THR A 25 24.05 -5.10 3.44
C THR A 25 23.52 -5.97 4.57
N ALA A 26 22.95 -5.37 5.61
CA ALA A 26 22.36 -6.10 6.73
C ALA A 26 21.08 -6.86 6.34
N VAL A 27 20.35 -6.40 5.32
CA VAL A 27 19.24 -7.14 4.67
C VAL A 27 19.76 -8.32 3.83
N ILE A 28 20.95 -8.17 3.23
CA ILE A 28 21.56 -9.17 2.33
C ILE A 28 22.15 -10.35 3.13
N ARG A 29 22.71 -10.10 4.32
CA ARG A 29 23.23 -11.16 5.21
C ARG A 29 22.14 -12.02 5.85
N ARG A 30 20.89 -11.55 5.90
CA ARG A 30 19.76 -12.28 6.50
C ARG A 30 19.32 -13.49 5.66
N SER A 31 19.29 -13.43 4.32
CA SER A 31 18.61 -14.49 3.55
C SER A 31 19.25 -15.90 3.60
N HIS A 32 20.58 -16.03 3.67
CA HIS A 32 21.22 -17.36 3.75
C HIS A 32 21.34 -17.87 5.20
N ASN A 33 21.68 -17.00 6.14
CA ASN A 33 21.78 -17.38 7.54
C ASN A 33 20.41 -17.55 8.21
N ASP A 34 19.35 -16.88 7.74
CA ASP A 34 18.00 -17.07 8.26
C ASP A 34 17.38 -18.36 7.76
N VAL A 35 17.68 -18.84 6.54
CA VAL A 35 17.27 -20.19 6.11
C VAL A 35 18.00 -21.25 6.94
N ASP A 36 19.31 -21.11 7.19
CA ASP A 36 20.05 -22.04 8.04
C ASP A 36 19.66 -21.94 9.53
N LYS A 37 19.39 -20.73 10.05
CA LYS A 37 18.87 -20.52 11.41
C LYS A 37 17.45 -21.04 11.53
N TYR A 38 16.59 -20.80 10.55
CA TYR A 38 15.23 -21.33 10.47
C TYR A 38 15.23 -22.84 10.35
N GLN A 39 16.11 -23.43 9.55
CA GLN A 39 16.31 -24.88 9.47
C GLN A 39 16.86 -25.44 10.78
N LYS A 40 17.76 -24.74 11.49
CA LYS A 40 18.21 -25.12 12.84
C LYS A 40 17.09 -24.98 13.88
N LEU A 41 16.23 -23.96 13.76
CA LEU A 41 15.05 -23.75 14.62
C LEU A 41 14.04 -24.87 14.37
N CYS A 42 13.73 -25.19 13.11
CA CYS A 42 12.85 -26.27 12.70
C CYS A 42 13.38 -27.65 13.07
N LYS A 43 14.71 -27.86 13.06
CA LYS A 43 15.34 -29.08 13.59
C LYS A 43 15.26 -29.18 15.12
N GLY A 44 14.99 -28.08 15.81
CA GLY A 44 14.76 -28.02 17.26
C GLY A 44 13.28 -28.03 17.66
N LEU A 45 12.35 -27.94 16.70
CA LEU A 45 10.92 -28.12 16.96
C LEU A 45 10.65 -29.61 17.13
N SER A 46 9.99 -29.97 18.23
CA SER A 46 9.56 -31.36 18.46
C SER A 46 8.60 -31.80 17.35
N PRO A 47 8.69 -33.06 16.88
CA PRO A 47 7.66 -33.65 16.02
C PRO A 47 6.29 -33.46 16.64
N TRP A 48 5.29 -33.12 15.83
CA TRP A 48 3.93 -32.92 16.33
C TRP A 48 3.26 -34.27 16.51
N ASP A 49 3.24 -34.76 17.75
CA ASP A 49 2.64 -36.05 18.10
C ASP A 49 1.16 -35.92 18.53
N ASP A 50 0.67 -34.68 18.68
CA ASP A 50 -0.72 -34.39 19.04
C ASP A 50 -1.63 -34.32 17.80
N LEU A 51 -1.99 -35.51 17.31
CA LEU A 51 -2.91 -35.70 16.19
C LEU A 51 -4.31 -35.12 16.44
N GLN A 52 -4.73 -35.03 17.70
CA GLN A 52 -6.03 -34.49 18.06
C GLN A 52 -6.07 -32.99 17.81
N THR A 53 -5.12 -32.23 18.38
CA THR A 53 -5.02 -30.78 18.17
C THR A 53 -4.86 -30.43 16.69
N LEU A 54 -4.10 -31.22 15.93
CA LEU A 54 -3.98 -31.03 14.48
C LEU A 54 -5.32 -31.24 13.75
N SER A 55 -6.07 -32.27 14.12
CA SER A 55 -7.40 -32.54 13.53
C SER A 55 -8.39 -31.43 13.86
N GLU A 56 -8.39 -30.95 15.10
CA GLU A 56 -9.23 -29.83 15.53
C GLU A 56 -8.86 -28.53 14.80
N MET A 57 -7.55 -28.27 14.61
CA MET A 57 -7.06 -27.12 13.84
C MET A 57 -7.50 -27.18 12.37
N LEU A 58 -7.47 -28.35 11.73
CA LEU A 58 -7.93 -28.52 10.35
C LEU A 58 -9.44 -28.23 10.24
N MET A 59 -10.25 -28.69 11.19
CA MET A 59 -11.67 -28.35 11.24
C MET A 59 -11.88 -26.85 11.45
N ALA A 60 -11.13 -26.24 12.36
CA ALA A 60 -11.19 -24.81 12.59
C ALA A 60 -10.73 -23.97 11.39
N ALA A 61 -9.82 -24.48 10.55
CA ALA A 61 -9.42 -23.83 9.30
C ALA A 61 -10.58 -23.81 8.29
N VAL A 62 -11.39 -24.88 8.21
CA VAL A 62 -12.60 -24.91 7.37
C VAL A 62 -13.62 -23.88 7.86
N TYR A 63 -13.86 -23.81 9.19
CA TYR A 63 -14.69 -22.76 9.76
C TYR A 63 -14.12 -21.35 9.49
N SER A 64 -12.81 -21.16 9.62
CA SER A 64 -12.14 -19.87 9.33
C SER A 64 -12.33 -19.43 7.88
N ARG A 65 -12.32 -20.38 6.93
CA ARG A 65 -12.70 -20.13 5.53
C ARG A 65 -14.19 -19.83 5.42
N ALA A 66 -15.03 -20.59 6.13
CA ALA A 66 -16.47 -20.40 6.10
C ALA A 66 -16.92 -19.04 6.63
N ALA A 67 -16.16 -18.41 7.54
CA ALA A 67 -16.41 -17.03 7.99
C ALA A 67 -16.44 -15.99 6.85
N TYR A 68 -15.82 -16.29 5.70
CA TYR A 68 -15.89 -15.47 4.48
C TYR A 68 -17.16 -15.74 3.64
N ALA A 69 -17.99 -16.69 4.08
CA ALA A 69 -19.31 -17.01 3.55
C ALA A 69 -19.32 -17.15 2.02
N TYR A 70 -20.13 -16.35 1.32
CA TYR A 70 -20.25 -16.39 -0.14
C TYR A 70 -18.88 -16.30 -0.84
N THR A 71 -17.99 -15.43 -0.36
CA THR A 71 -16.67 -15.25 -0.97
C THR A 71 -15.74 -16.45 -0.76
N GLY A 72 -15.78 -17.04 0.44
CA GLY A 72 -15.03 -18.27 0.75
C GLY A 72 -15.54 -19.47 -0.04
N ARG A 73 -16.87 -19.58 -0.18
CA ARG A 73 -17.53 -20.67 -0.93
C ARG A 73 -17.26 -20.62 -2.43
N ARG A 74 -17.19 -19.40 -2.99
CA ARG A 74 -16.87 -19.16 -4.40
C ARG A 74 -15.38 -19.29 -4.73
N GLY A 75 -14.54 -19.54 -3.72
CA GLY A 75 -13.10 -19.74 -3.92
C GLY A 75 -12.36 -18.46 -4.29
N LEU A 76 -12.92 -17.28 -3.98
CA LEU A 76 -12.32 -15.99 -4.36
C LEU A 76 -11.00 -15.69 -3.64
N PHE A 77 -10.65 -16.53 -2.65
CA PHE A 77 -9.38 -16.51 -1.93
C PHE A 77 -8.51 -17.75 -2.21
N ASP A 78 -8.89 -18.59 -3.18
CA ASP A 78 -8.14 -19.81 -3.51
C ASP A 78 -6.85 -19.49 -4.30
N SER A 79 -6.66 -18.24 -4.73
CA SER A 79 -5.40 -17.78 -5.33
C SER A 79 -5.10 -16.32 -5.01
N VAL A 80 -3.80 -15.97 -5.02
CA VAL A 80 -3.29 -14.60 -4.83
C VAL A 80 -3.98 -13.61 -5.76
N THR A 81 -4.14 -14.00 -7.02
CA THR A 81 -4.72 -13.15 -8.07
C THR A 81 -6.19 -12.90 -7.82
N GLN A 82 -6.97 -13.93 -7.46
CA GLN A 82 -8.39 -13.75 -7.14
C GLN A 82 -8.58 -12.94 -5.86
N GLY A 83 -7.78 -13.19 -4.82
CA GLY A 83 -7.82 -12.40 -3.58
C GLY A 83 -7.47 -10.93 -3.84
N ALA A 84 -6.43 -10.66 -4.64
CA ALA A 84 -6.08 -9.29 -5.04
C ALA A 84 -7.20 -8.62 -5.86
N MET A 85 -7.90 -9.38 -6.71
CA MET A 85 -9.05 -8.89 -7.48
C MET A 85 -10.24 -8.57 -6.58
N VAL A 86 -10.48 -9.33 -5.50
CA VAL A 86 -11.50 -9.04 -4.49
C VAL A 86 -11.28 -7.68 -3.85
N PHE A 87 -10.04 -7.31 -3.53
CA PHE A 87 -9.71 -6.00 -2.93
C PHE A 87 -9.55 -4.84 -3.94
N SER A 88 -9.61 -5.12 -5.24
CA SER A 88 -9.38 -4.11 -6.28
C SER A 88 -10.56 -4.02 -7.26
N VAL A 89 -10.51 -4.79 -8.35
CA VAL A 89 -11.45 -4.70 -9.48
C VAL A 89 -12.85 -5.12 -9.08
N HIS A 90 -12.98 -6.22 -8.34
CA HIS A 90 -14.29 -6.66 -7.89
C HIS A 90 -14.87 -5.70 -6.87
N ARG A 91 -14.09 -5.20 -5.90
CA ARG A 91 -14.57 -4.22 -4.92
C ARG A 91 -15.17 -2.97 -5.57
N ALA A 92 -14.53 -2.47 -6.61
CA ALA A 92 -14.99 -1.28 -7.33
C ALA A 92 -16.30 -1.50 -8.09
N ALA A 93 -16.55 -2.73 -8.57
CA ALA A 93 -17.76 -3.08 -9.32
C ALA A 93 -18.89 -3.62 -8.41
N PHE A 94 -18.52 -4.37 -7.38
CA PHE A 94 -19.39 -5.05 -6.43
C PHE A 94 -18.57 -5.44 -5.19
N ASP A 95 -18.63 -4.61 -4.14
CA ASP A 95 -18.05 -4.95 -2.84
C ASP A 95 -18.75 -6.16 -2.20
N PHE A 96 -18.11 -7.32 -2.26
CA PHE A 96 -18.66 -8.55 -1.69
C PHE A 96 -18.87 -8.49 -0.17
N ALA A 97 -18.15 -7.61 0.54
CA ALA A 97 -18.29 -7.46 1.99
C ALA A 97 -19.57 -6.71 2.39
N GLU A 98 -20.07 -5.85 1.51
CA GLU A 98 -21.19 -4.93 1.79
C GLU A 98 -22.45 -5.29 0.98
N HIS A 99 -22.29 -5.78 -0.25
CA HIS A 99 -23.40 -5.95 -1.19
C HIS A 99 -23.96 -7.37 -1.29
N VAL A 100 -23.26 -8.40 -0.81
CA VAL A 100 -23.88 -9.74 -0.68
C VAL A 100 -24.92 -9.67 0.43
N ASP A 101 -26.10 -10.23 0.17
CA ASP A 101 -27.16 -10.31 1.16
C ASP A 101 -26.88 -11.40 2.21
N ASP A 102 -27.47 -11.24 3.39
CA ASP A 102 -27.20 -12.13 4.51
C ASP A 102 -27.68 -13.56 4.21
N ALA A 103 -28.80 -13.76 3.51
CA ALA A 103 -29.29 -15.09 3.17
C ALA A 103 -28.32 -15.86 2.25
N SER A 104 -27.70 -15.19 1.29
CA SER A 104 -26.63 -15.77 0.45
C SER A 104 -25.39 -16.14 1.27
N ASN A 105 -25.04 -15.34 2.28
CA ASN A 105 -23.91 -15.62 3.16
C ASN A 105 -24.21 -16.79 4.11
N GLU A 106 -25.39 -16.81 4.73
CA GLU A 106 -25.86 -17.91 5.59
C GLU A 106 -25.90 -19.23 4.82
N ALA A 107 -26.51 -19.25 3.63
CA ALA A 107 -26.57 -20.44 2.79
C ALA A 107 -25.17 -20.96 2.43
N ALA A 108 -24.24 -20.06 2.10
CA ALA A 108 -22.87 -20.44 1.80
C ALA A 108 -22.13 -21.01 3.02
N PHE A 109 -22.30 -20.39 4.20
CA PHE A 109 -21.72 -20.88 5.45
C PHE A 109 -22.25 -22.27 5.81
N LEU A 110 -23.57 -22.44 5.81
CA LEU A 110 -24.23 -23.71 6.13
C LEU A 110 -23.82 -24.82 5.15
N ASP A 111 -23.72 -24.52 3.84
CA ASP A 111 -23.26 -25.48 2.82
C ASP A 111 -21.81 -25.92 3.04
N MET A 112 -20.89 -24.98 3.31
CA MET A 112 -19.48 -25.32 3.58
C MET A 112 -19.32 -26.19 4.84
N MET A 113 -20.13 -25.91 5.86
CA MET A 113 -20.04 -26.60 7.14
C MET A 113 -20.94 -27.83 7.24
N CYS A 114 -21.80 -28.08 6.25
CA CYS A 114 -22.81 -29.14 6.27
C CYS A 114 -23.71 -29.08 7.53
N LEU A 115 -24.10 -27.87 7.94
CA LEU A 115 -24.95 -27.62 9.13
C LEU A 115 -26.41 -27.38 8.75
N ALA A 116 -27.33 -27.68 9.68
CA ALA A 116 -28.73 -27.33 9.51
C ALA A 116 -28.95 -25.82 9.80
N PRO A 117 -29.92 -25.15 9.16
CA PRO A 117 -30.20 -23.74 9.41
C PRO A 117 -30.47 -23.40 10.88
N GLU A 118 -31.06 -24.32 11.64
CA GLU A 118 -31.37 -24.16 13.06
C GLU A 118 -30.11 -24.13 13.95
N ASP A 119 -29.00 -24.65 13.42
CA ASP A 119 -27.72 -24.73 14.11
C ASP A 119 -26.88 -23.46 13.94
N LEU A 120 -27.26 -22.55 13.04
CA LEU A 120 -26.72 -21.19 13.00
C LEU A 120 -27.42 -20.33 14.08
N VAL A 121 -26.73 -20.12 15.20
CA VAL A 121 -27.28 -19.41 16.36
C VAL A 121 -27.48 -17.94 16.07
N CYS A 122 -26.42 -17.28 15.58
CA CYS A 122 -26.46 -15.90 15.13
C CYS A 122 -25.28 -15.62 14.20
N ALA A 123 -25.40 -14.63 13.34
CA ALA A 123 -24.31 -14.18 12.48
C ALA A 123 -24.42 -12.69 12.16
N GLN A 124 -23.28 -12.08 11.90
CA GLN A 124 -23.14 -10.74 11.37
C GLN A 124 -22.18 -10.80 10.19
N TRP A 125 -22.69 -10.69 8.97
CA TRP A 125 -21.88 -10.84 7.75
C TRP A 125 -21.28 -9.51 7.26
N ARG A 126 -21.76 -8.38 7.77
CA ARG A 126 -21.27 -7.04 7.43
C ARG A 126 -20.59 -6.40 8.63
N SER A 127 -19.45 -5.75 8.39
CA SER A 127 -18.80 -4.95 9.44
C SER A 127 -19.62 -3.66 9.60
N LEU A 128 -20.37 -3.51 10.70
CA LEU A 128 -21.23 -2.34 10.91
C LEU A 128 -20.44 -1.03 11.08
N GLY A 129 -19.17 -1.11 11.47
CA GLY A 129 -18.24 0.00 11.57
C GLY A 129 -16.79 -0.50 11.73
N PRO A 130 -15.80 0.40 11.81
CA PRO A 130 -14.45 0.02 12.22
C PRO A 130 -14.50 -0.60 13.62
N LEU A 131 -13.60 -1.55 13.91
CA LEU A 131 -13.53 -2.28 15.18
C LEU A 131 -14.72 -3.23 15.46
N GLN A 132 -15.52 -3.58 14.44
CA GLN A 132 -16.56 -4.62 14.54
C GLN A 132 -16.29 -5.68 13.49
N PRO A 133 -15.95 -6.91 13.90
CA PRO A 133 -15.70 -7.96 12.93
C PRO A 133 -17.03 -8.53 12.43
N ALA A 134 -17.01 -9.10 11.23
CA ALA A 134 -18.04 -10.05 10.83
C ALA A 134 -17.76 -11.41 11.51
N PHE A 135 -18.81 -12.11 11.93
CA PHE A 135 -18.69 -13.38 12.63
C PHE A 135 -19.94 -14.25 12.43
N ALA A 136 -19.80 -15.54 12.74
CA ALA A 136 -20.91 -16.48 12.87
C ALA A 136 -20.74 -17.34 14.12
N VAL A 137 -21.84 -17.61 14.82
CA VAL A 137 -21.93 -18.53 15.96
C VAL A 137 -22.79 -19.72 15.54
N ALA A 138 -22.23 -20.92 15.60
CA ALA A 138 -22.90 -22.13 15.14
C ALA A 138 -22.74 -23.30 16.13
N ARG A 139 -23.72 -24.20 16.13
CA ARG A 139 -23.68 -25.49 16.84
C ARG A 139 -23.17 -26.56 15.89
N ASP A 140 -22.12 -27.25 16.27
CA ASP A 140 -21.66 -28.44 15.56
C ASP A 140 -21.89 -29.66 16.45
N HIS A 141 -23.00 -30.34 16.22
CA HIS A 141 -23.37 -31.53 16.98
C HIS A 141 -22.40 -32.70 16.79
N SER A 142 -21.71 -32.76 15.64
CA SER A 142 -20.76 -33.83 15.32
C SER A 142 -19.45 -33.69 16.11
N LEU A 143 -19.00 -32.44 16.28
CA LEU A 143 -17.81 -32.09 17.07
C LEU A 143 -18.14 -31.81 18.55
N GLN A 144 -19.43 -31.69 18.89
CA GLN A 144 -19.92 -31.16 20.17
C GLN A 144 -19.33 -29.77 20.45
N TRP A 145 -19.32 -28.90 19.45
CA TRP A 145 -18.77 -27.54 19.54
C TRP A 145 -19.86 -26.48 19.47
N ILE A 146 -19.68 -25.41 20.25
CA ILE A 146 -20.25 -24.10 19.94
C ILE A 146 -19.11 -23.30 19.32
N VAL A 147 -19.16 -23.05 18.01
CA VAL A 147 -18.08 -22.42 17.25
C VAL A 147 -18.40 -20.95 17.02
N VAL A 148 -17.48 -20.07 17.39
CA VAL A 148 -17.47 -18.66 17.00
C VAL A 148 -16.43 -18.48 15.91
N SER A 149 -16.90 -18.33 14.67
CA SER A 149 -16.03 -18.12 13.52
C SER A 149 -15.95 -16.63 13.18
N VAL A 150 -14.75 -16.05 13.30
CA VAL A 150 -14.49 -14.63 13.11
C VAL A 150 -13.81 -14.41 11.76
N ARG A 151 -14.42 -13.57 10.92
CA ARG A 151 -13.87 -13.26 9.59
C ARG A 151 -12.63 -12.39 9.70
N GLY A 152 -11.62 -12.70 8.90
CA GLY A 152 -10.48 -11.80 8.69
C GLY A 152 -10.83 -10.61 7.82
N THR A 153 -9.82 -9.84 7.41
CA THR A 153 -9.97 -8.61 6.64
C THR A 153 -10.68 -8.86 5.31
N LEU A 154 -11.80 -8.18 5.06
CA LEU A 154 -12.54 -8.23 3.79
C LEU A 154 -13.10 -6.86 3.38
N SER A 155 -13.47 -6.03 4.35
CA SER A 155 -13.99 -4.68 4.15
C SER A 155 -12.92 -3.59 4.40
N LEU A 156 -13.17 -2.37 3.92
CA LEU A 156 -12.35 -1.20 4.25
C LEU A 156 -12.32 -0.91 5.77
N LYS A 157 -13.41 -1.21 6.48
CA LYS A 157 -13.51 -1.02 7.94
C LYS A 157 -12.56 -1.96 8.69
N ASP A 158 -12.37 -3.17 8.15
CA ASP A 158 -11.41 -4.14 8.67
C ASP A 158 -9.97 -3.66 8.44
N ILE A 159 -9.67 -3.09 7.27
CA ILE A 159 -8.35 -2.48 6.98
C ILE A 159 -8.03 -1.35 7.96
N LEU A 160 -9.00 -0.49 8.28
CA LEU A 160 -8.81 0.58 9.28
C LEU A 160 -8.53 0.01 10.68
N THR A 161 -9.10 -1.15 11.01
CA THR A 161 -8.87 -1.87 12.26
C THR A 161 -7.43 -2.41 12.31
N ASP A 162 -6.94 -2.95 11.20
CA ASP A 162 -5.54 -3.42 11.06
C ASP A 162 -4.52 -2.27 11.16
N CYS A 163 -4.87 -1.07 10.71
CA CYS A 163 -3.99 0.11 10.79
C CYS A 163 -3.91 0.76 12.17
N ALA A 164 -4.69 0.32 13.16
CA ALA A 164 -4.67 0.84 14.54
C ALA A 164 -3.51 0.23 15.37
N VAL A 165 -2.28 0.43 14.90
CA VAL A 165 -1.02 -0.24 15.33
C VAL A 165 -0.49 0.10 16.72
N ASN A 166 -1.28 0.72 17.59
CA ASN A 166 -0.81 1.07 18.92
C ASN A 166 -0.76 -0.16 19.83
N SER A 167 0.25 -0.22 20.69
CA SER A 167 0.27 -1.19 21.78
C SER A 167 -0.42 -0.57 23.00
N VAL A 168 -1.48 -1.21 23.49
CA VAL A 168 -2.25 -0.77 24.66
C VAL A 168 -2.19 -1.83 25.76
N PRO A 169 -2.36 -1.45 27.04
CA PRO A 169 -2.46 -2.42 28.13
C PRO A 169 -3.58 -3.42 27.88
N PHE A 170 -3.28 -4.71 28.01
CA PHE A 170 -4.22 -5.80 27.84
C PHE A 170 -3.87 -6.92 28.82
N LEU A 171 -4.80 -7.26 29.72
CA LEU A 171 -4.57 -8.17 30.84
C LEU A 171 -3.28 -7.80 31.60
N GLU A 172 -2.37 -8.76 31.81
CA GLU A 172 -1.07 -8.58 32.47
C GLU A 172 0.07 -8.11 31.54
N GLY A 173 -0.25 -7.70 30.30
CA GLY A 173 0.74 -7.29 29.30
C GLY A 173 0.20 -6.22 28.35
N THR A 174 0.57 -6.31 27.07
CA THR A 174 0.16 -5.36 26.04
C THR A 174 -0.34 -6.06 24.78
N ALA A 175 -1.18 -5.37 24.01
CA ALA A 175 -1.74 -5.88 22.78
C ALA A 175 -2.05 -4.78 21.75
N HIS A 176 -2.27 -5.18 20.50
CA HIS A 176 -2.67 -4.30 19.40
C HIS A 176 -4.05 -3.65 19.65
N GLU A 177 -4.13 -2.33 19.70
CA GLU A 177 -5.33 -1.56 20.06
C GLU A 177 -6.54 -1.90 19.19
N GLY A 178 -6.36 -1.98 17.88
CA GLY A 178 -7.43 -2.33 16.95
C GLY A 178 -8.07 -3.67 17.30
N PHE A 179 -7.25 -4.66 17.66
CA PHE A 179 -7.74 -6.01 17.96
C PHE A 179 -8.28 -6.13 19.38
N VAL A 180 -7.75 -5.38 20.35
CA VAL A 180 -8.34 -5.27 21.69
C VAL A 180 -9.78 -4.76 21.59
N LYS A 181 -9.99 -3.62 20.93
CA LYS A 181 -11.32 -3.01 20.83
C LYS A 181 -12.30 -3.90 20.05
N THR A 182 -11.81 -4.53 18.99
CA THR A 182 -12.60 -5.47 18.19
C THR A 182 -13.04 -6.69 19.00
N SER A 183 -12.15 -7.25 19.82
CA SER A 183 -12.45 -8.40 20.68
C SER A 183 -13.41 -8.04 21.82
N GLN A 184 -13.26 -6.85 22.40
CA GLN A 184 -14.18 -6.32 23.41
C GLN A 184 -15.59 -6.19 22.84
N LYS A 185 -15.71 -5.54 21.68
CA LYS A 185 -17.00 -5.29 21.03
C LYS A 185 -17.68 -6.57 20.57
N LEU A 186 -16.92 -7.54 20.07
CA LEU A 186 -17.45 -8.87 19.74
C LEU A 186 -18.03 -9.56 20.98
N LEU A 187 -17.29 -9.59 22.10
CA LEU A 187 -17.79 -10.22 23.33
C LEU A 187 -18.99 -9.48 23.91
N GLU A 188 -19.01 -8.14 23.89
CA GLU A 188 -20.19 -7.36 24.29
C GLU A 188 -21.45 -7.78 23.53
N GLU A 189 -21.31 -8.18 22.27
CA GLU A 189 -22.43 -8.57 21.40
C GLU A 189 -22.87 -10.03 21.64
N ILE A 190 -21.92 -10.97 21.78
CA ILE A 190 -22.25 -12.41 21.76
C ILE A 190 -22.23 -13.09 23.13
N GLU A 191 -21.69 -12.48 24.18
CA GLU A 191 -21.45 -13.17 25.45
C GLU A 191 -22.73 -13.71 26.11
N ASP A 192 -23.84 -12.96 26.06
CA ASP A 192 -25.13 -13.42 26.57
C ASP A 192 -25.70 -14.58 25.75
N VAL A 193 -25.46 -14.59 24.44
CA VAL A 193 -25.82 -15.70 23.56
C VAL A 193 -25.00 -16.94 23.95
N LEU A 194 -23.68 -16.79 24.08
CA LEU A 194 -22.78 -17.88 24.48
C LEU A 194 -23.17 -18.47 25.83
N ARG A 195 -23.50 -17.65 26.84
CA ARG A 195 -23.97 -18.14 28.15
C ARG A 195 -25.20 -19.03 28.02
N LYS A 196 -26.18 -18.63 27.22
CA LYS A 196 -27.43 -19.39 27.00
C LYS A 196 -27.14 -20.71 26.28
N GLU A 197 -26.35 -20.66 25.22
CA GLU A 197 -25.97 -21.84 24.45
C GLU A 197 -25.17 -22.84 25.29
N MET A 198 -24.18 -22.38 26.05
CA MET A 198 -23.38 -23.24 26.93
C MET A 198 -24.20 -23.80 28.11
N ALA A 199 -25.23 -23.07 28.57
CA ALA A 199 -26.15 -23.60 29.58
C ALA A 199 -27.08 -24.69 29.03
N ALA A 200 -27.49 -24.57 27.76
CA ALA A 200 -28.31 -25.55 27.05
C ALA A 200 -27.52 -26.80 26.63
N HIS A 201 -26.24 -26.62 26.29
CA HIS A 201 -25.36 -27.66 25.77
C HIS A 201 -24.13 -27.86 26.66
N LYS A 202 -24.34 -28.39 27.87
CA LYS A 202 -23.29 -28.51 28.90
C LYS A 202 -22.11 -29.41 28.52
N ASP A 203 -22.34 -30.36 27.62
CA ASP A 203 -21.31 -31.29 27.13
C ASP A 203 -20.49 -30.72 25.97
N TYR A 204 -20.80 -29.49 25.52
CA TYR A 204 -20.18 -28.90 24.34
C TYR A 204 -18.97 -28.06 24.74
N ARG A 205 -18.04 -27.88 23.81
CA ARG A 205 -16.88 -27.01 23.98
C ARG A 205 -17.07 -25.72 23.19
N LEU A 206 -16.74 -24.58 23.81
CA LEU A 206 -16.71 -23.30 23.12
C LEU A 206 -15.38 -23.14 22.38
N VAL A 207 -15.45 -22.97 21.06
CA VAL A 207 -14.28 -22.84 20.17
C VAL A 207 -14.37 -21.54 19.40
N PHE A 208 -13.34 -20.71 19.48
CA PHE A 208 -13.17 -19.55 18.61
C PHE A 208 -12.23 -19.90 17.46
N CYS A 209 -12.50 -19.42 16.26
CA CYS A 209 -11.60 -19.62 15.14
C CYS A 209 -11.62 -18.47 14.14
N GLY A 210 -10.50 -18.27 13.44
CA GLY A 210 -10.45 -17.30 12.35
C GLY A 210 -9.08 -17.24 11.66
N HIS A 211 -9.07 -16.58 10.51
CA HIS A 211 -7.86 -16.32 9.72
C HIS A 211 -7.37 -14.88 9.89
N SER A 212 -6.05 -14.68 9.94
CA SER A 212 -5.40 -13.38 10.05
C SER A 212 -5.96 -12.53 11.20
N MET A 213 -6.58 -11.38 10.93
CA MET A 213 -7.30 -10.57 11.94
C MET A 213 -8.29 -11.41 12.77
N GLY A 214 -9.06 -12.30 12.13
CA GLY A 214 -10.05 -13.14 12.82
C GLY A 214 -9.42 -14.13 13.81
N GLY A 215 -8.22 -14.63 13.51
CA GLY A 215 -7.46 -15.48 14.42
C GLY A 215 -6.94 -14.71 15.64
N ALA A 216 -6.52 -13.47 15.44
CA ALA A 216 -6.08 -12.58 16.52
C ALA A 216 -7.24 -12.25 17.46
N VAL A 217 -8.37 -11.82 16.92
CA VAL A 217 -9.59 -11.52 17.68
C VAL A 217 -10.07 -12.74 18.45
N SER A 218 -10.09 -13.92 17.81
CA SER A 218 -10.47 -15.19 18.43
C SER A 218 -9.62 -15.52 19.67
N ALA A 219 -8.29 -15.43 19.55
CA ALA A 219 -7.38 -15.69 20.66
C ALA A 219 -7.55 -14.68 21.81
N MET A 220 -7.82 -13.41 21.48
CA MET A 220 -8.04 -12.36 22.46
C MET A 220 -9.39 -12.52 23.20
N CYS A 221 -10.46 -12.91 22.50
CA CYS A 221 -11.74 -13.23 23.12
C CYS A 221 -11.60 -14.37 24.13
N VAL A 222 -10.87 -15.44 23.77
CA VAL A 222 -10.59 -16.56 24.69
C VAL A 222 -9.76 -16.11 25.89
N ALA A 223 -8.73 -15.29 25.67
CA ALA A 223 -7.93 -14.74 26.76
C ALA A 223 -8.77 -13.93 27.76
N MET A 224 -9.70 -13.12 27.26
CA MET A 224 -10.62 -12.32 28.07
C MET A 224 -11.66 -13.19 28.81
N LEU A 225 -12.25 -14.19 28.15
CA LEU A 225 -13.23 -15.09 28.77
C LEU A 225 -12.61 -15.94 29.88
N ARG A 226 -11.40 -16.47 29.67
CA ARG A 226 -10.67 -17.23 30.69
C ARG A 226 -10.28 -16.36 31.88
N ASP A 227 -9.87 -15.11 31.64
CA ASP A 227 -9.59 -14.14 32.72
C ASP A 227 -10.86 -13.78 33.51
N LYS A 228 -11.98 -13.57 32.83
CA LYS A 228 -13.31 -13.38 33.45
C LYS A 228 -13.71 -14.58 34.30
N ALA A 229 -13.52 -15.81 33.81
CA ALA A 229 -13.81 -17.03 34.57
C ALA A 229 -12.91 -17.22 35.79
N ALA A 230 -11.64 -16.78 35.73
CA ALA A 230 -10.76 -16.79 36.89
C ALA A 230 -11.17 -15.79 37.97
N LYS A 231 -11.80 -14.68 37.59
CA LYS A 231 -12.28 -13.62 38.51
C LYS A 231 -13.67 -13.91 39.08
N ASP A 232 -14.54 -14.54 38.30
CA ASP A 232 -15.92 -14.84 38.66
C ASP A 232 -16.34 -16.21 38.11
N ALA A 233 -15.98 -17.26 38.85
CA ALA A 233 -16.24 -18.64 38.47
C ALA A 233 -17.74 -18.99 38.53
N ASP A 234 -18.51 -18.33 39.39
CA ASP A 234 -19.95 -18.58 39.54
C ASP A 234 -20.72 -18.08 38.32
N LEU A 235 -20.31 -16.93 37.76
CA LEU A 235 -20.95 -16.33 36.59
C LEU A 235 -20.55 -16.99 35.27
N TYR A 236 -19.26 -17.33 35.08
CA TYR A 236 -18.74 -17.83 33.79
C TYR A 236 -18.51 -19.34 33.73
N GLY A 237 -18.45 -20.03 34.87
CA GLY A 237 -18.40 -21.50 34.91
C GLY A 237 -17.25 -22.16 34.13
N PRO A 238 -17.32 -23.49 33.92
CA PRO A 238 -16.26 -24.27 33.27
C PRO A 238 -16.17 -24.02 31.75
N TRP A 239 -17.26 -23.62 31.09
CA TRP A 239 -17.26 -23.39 29.63
C TRP A 239 -16.32 -22.27 29.21
N ALA A 240 -16.22 -21.20 30.02
CA ALA A 240 -15.35 -20.07 29.74
C ALA A 240 -13.88 -20.34 30.13
N SER A 241 -13.63 -21.18 31.13
CA SER A 241 -12.26 -21.56 31.51
C SER A 241 -11.65 -22.62 30.59
N GLN A 242 -12.49 -23.38 29.88
CA GLN A 242 -12.09 -24.45 28.94
C GLN A 242 -12.19 -24.05 27.46
N CYS A 243 -12.68 -22.85 27.14
CA CYS A 243 -12.78 -22.40 25.75
C CYS A 243 -11.41 -22.26 25.10
N CYS A 244 -11.31 -22.46 23.78
CA CYS A 244 -10.03 -22.37 23.05
C CYS A 244 -10.17 -21.57 21.76
N ALA A 245 -9.03 -21.14 21.22
CA ALA A 245 -8.94 -20.46 19.93
C ALA A 245 -8.03 -21.21 18.95
N TYR A 246 -8.42 -21.27 17.69
CA TYR A 246 -7.61 -21.75 16.57
C TYR A 246 -7.47 -20.64 15.52
N GLY A 247 -6.23 -20.22 15.25
CA GLY A 247 -5.94 -19.16 14.30
C GLY A 247 -5.08 -19.63 13.13
N ILE A 248 -5.35 -19.13 11.93
CA ILE A 248 -4.53 -19.38 10.74
C ILE A 248 -3.88 -18.08 10.28
N GLY A 249 -2.56 -18.07 10.06
CA GLY A 249 -1.82 -16.87 9.61
C GLY A 249 -1.94 -15.68 10.58
N THR A 250 -2.14 -15.95 11.87
CA THR A 250 -2.46 -14.93 12.88
C THR A 250 -1.30 -13.96 13.11
N PRO A 251 -1.52 -12.63 13.08
CA PRO A 251 -0.47 -11.65 13.32
C PRO A 251 0.09 -11.71 14.76
N ALA A 252 1.31 -11.20 14.92
CA ALA A 252 1.97 -11.07 16.20
C ALA A 252 1.48 -9.84 16.97
N VAL A 253 0.48 -10.03 17.83
CA VAL A 253 -0.35 -8.93 18.38
C VAL A 253 -0.46 -8.90 19.90
N LEU A 254 0.03 -9.94 20.58
CA LEU A 254 0.00 -10.07 22.04
C LEU A 254 1.41 -10.08 22.60
N SER A 255 1.59 -9.51 23.79
CA SER A 255 2.87 -9.57 24.48
C SER A 255 3.26 -11.00 24.84
N ARG A 256 4.57 -11.30 24.81
CA ARG A 256 5.15 -12.63 25.02
C ARG A 256 4.62 -13.32 26.29
N ASN A 257 4.50 -12.61 27.39
CA ASN A 257 3.97 -13.17 28.64
C ASN A 257 2.53 -13.71 28.51
N ILE A 258 1.68 -13.02 27.73
CA ILE A 258 0.32 -13.46 27.46
C ILE A 258 0.35 -14.67 26.52
N CYS A 259 1.17 -14.63 25.47
CA CYS A 259 1.32 -15.76 24.54
C CYS A 259 1.77 -17.04 25.25
N GLU A 260 2.79 -16.95 26.11
CA GLU A 260 3.30 -18.08 26.89
C GLU A 260 2.24 -18.64 27.84
N ARG A 261 1.44 -17.79 28.49
CA ARG A 261 0.31 -18.25 29.33
C ARG A 261 -0.77 -18.95 28.51
N LEU A 262 -1.14 -18.39 27.35
CA LEU A 262 -2.11 -19.01 26.45
C LEU A 262 -1.61 -20.35 25.91
N ALA A 263 -0.30 -20.48 25.66
CA ALA A 263 0.32 -21.73 25.25
C ALA A 263 0.29 -22.77 26.39
N GLN A 264 0.75 -22.40 27.59
CA GLN A 264 0.78 -23.29 28.77
C GLN A 264 -0.62 -23.82 29.14
N SER A 265 -1.63 -22.94 29.06
CA SER A 265 -3.02 -23.30 29.35
C SER A 265 -3.77 -23.93 28.17
N HIS A 266 -3.10 -24.18 27.04
CA HIS A 266 -3.70 -24.75 25.83
C HIS A 266 -4.96 -23.97 25.41
N ALA A 267 -4.89 -22.63 25.51
CA ALA A 267 -5.99 -21.72 25.26
C ALA A 267 -6.06 -21.26 23.81
N ALA A 268 -4.91 -21.12 23.15
CA ALA A 268 -4.84 -20.65 21.77
C ALA A 268 -3.79 -21.46 21.01
N PHE A 269 -4.14 -21.81 19.78
CA PHE A 269 -3.30 -22.51 18.82
C PHE A 269 -3.29 -21.71 17.53
N VAL A 270 -2.13 -21.52 16.92
CA VAL A 270 -1.99 -20.77 15.68
C VAL A 270 -1.15 -21.56 14.69
N ALA A 271 -1.69 -21.79 13.50
CA ALA A 271 -0.92 -22.28 12.37
C ALA A 271 -0.22 -21.12 11.64
N VAL A 272 1.07 -21.26 11.42
CA VAL A 272 1.90 -20.33 10.65
C VAL A 272 2.59 -21.09 9.56
N ASN A 273 2.36 -20.71 8.32
CA ASN A 273 3.13 -21.17 7.19
C ASN A 273 4.40 -20.34 7.05
N ALA A 274 5.51 -20.98 6.67
CA ALA A 274 6.82 -20.34 6.54
C ALA A 274 6.81 -19.11 5.62
N GLN A 275 5.84 -19.02 4.72
CA GLN A 275 5.63 -17.91 3.79
C GLN A 275 4.70 -16.81 4.31
N ASP A 276 4.06 -16.97 5.48
CA ASP A 276 3.09 -16.01 6.03
C ASP A 276 3.75 -14.74 6.52
N TRP A 277 3.45 -13.61 5.90
CA TRP A 277 4.03 -12.32 6.31
C TRP A 277 3.38 -11.77 7.59
N SER A 278 2.10 -12.05 7.83
CA SER A 278 1.31 -11.47 8.92
C SER A 278 1.84 -11.81 10.33
N PRO A 279 2.19 -13.08 10.66
CA PRO A 279 2.82 -13.45 11.94
C PRO A 279 4.20 -12.80 12.17
N ARG A 280 4.81 -12.24 11.11
CA ARG A 280 6.12 -11.57 11.14
C ARG A 280 6.01 -10.05 11.11
N ALA A 281 4.80 -9.52 11.00
CA ALA A 281 4.52 -8.09 10.92
C ALA A 281 4.05 -7.56 12.28
N SER A 282 5.00 -7.24 13.16
CA SER A 282 4.73 -6.57 14.45
C SER A 282 5.66 -5.39 14.69
N VAL A 283 5.28 -4.52 15.63
CA VAL A 283 6.14 -3.42 16.09
C VAL A 283 7.45 -3.95 16.65
N SER A 284 7.43 -5.11 17.31
CA SER A 284 8.63 -5.78 17.84
C SER A 284 9.54 -6.30 16.73
N SER A 285 8.99 -6.90 15.66
CA SER A 285 9.78 -7.37 14.52
C SER A 285 10.40 -6.22 13.72
N VAL A 286 9.69 -5.10 13.58
CA VAL A 286 10.23 -3.88 12.95
C VAL A 286 11.33 -3.26 13.82
N SER A 287 11.11 -3.13 15.12
CA SER A 287 12.13 -2.65 16.07
C SER A 287 13.37 -3.55 16.09
N GLU A 288 13.18 -4.86 16.09
CA GLU A 288 14.27 -5.84 16.00
C GLU A 288 15.01 -5.78 14.66
N LEU A 289 14.30 -5.58 13.55
CA LEU A 289 14.94 -5.35 12.26
C LEU A 289 15.80 -4.09 12.32
N LEU A 290 15.27 -2.98 12.83
CA LEU A 290 16.00 -1.72 12.97
C LEU A 290 17.23 -1.87 13.89
N ASP A 291 17.09 -2.56 15.02
CA ASP A 291 18.20 -2.85 15.96
C ASP A 291 19.28 -3.70 15.28
N ASN A 292 18.91 -4.77 14.57
CA ASN A 292 19.85 -5.62 13.85
C ASN A 292 20.54 -4.87 12.70
N LEU A 293 19.83 -4.00 11.99
CA LEU A 293 20.41 -3.12 10.97
C LEU A 293 21.45 -2.16 11.58
N VAL A 294 21.22 -1.69 12.81
CA VAL A 294 22.17 -0.86 13.56
C VAL A 294 23.38 -1.67 14.04
N GLU A 295 23.19 -2.87 14.58
CA GLU A 295 24.26 -3.76 15.05
C GLU A 295 25.19 -4.24 13.91
N LEU A 296 24.64 -4.41 12.71
CA LEU A 296 25.38 -4.85 11.51
C LEU A 296 26.16 -3.71 10.82
N SER A 297 25.90 -2.45 11.19
CA SER A 297 26.49 -1.27 10.55
C SER A 297 27.85 -0.85 11.14
N LEU A 298 28.64 -0.11 10.35
CA LEU A 298 29.89 0.60 10.74
C LEU A 298 29.78 1.42 12.05
N ALA A 299 28.56 1.73 12.51
CA ALA A 299 28.29 2.42 13.76
C ALA A 299 28.86 1.70 14.99
N ARG A 300 28.90 0.36 15.02
CA ARG A 300 29.50 -0.39 16.15
C ARG A 300 31.00 -0.10 16.28
N THR A 301 31.71 -0.10 15.15
CA THR A 301 33.14 0.22 15.07
C THR A 301 33.40 1.68 15.43
N VAL A 302 32.57 2.60 14.94
CA VAL A 302 32.69 4.04 15.24
C VAL A 302 32.40 4.34 16.71
N ILE A 303 31.36 3.74 17.30
CA ILE A 303 31.05 3.91 18.74
C ILE A 303 32.18 3.31 19.59
N ARG A 304 32.66 2.12 19.26
CA ARG A 304 33.81 1.50 19.95
C ARG A 304 35.09 2.35 19.84
N MET A 305 35.33 2.96 18.67
CA MET A 305 36.44 3.89 18.46
C MET A 305 36.26 5.21 19.24
N ALA A 306 35.02 5.70 19.38
CA ALA A 306 34.72 6.97 20.03
C ALA A 306 34.63 6.87 21.57
N THR A 307 34.16 5.75 22.12
CA THR A 307 33.93 5.56 23.56
C THR A 307 34.91 4.60 24.22
N GLY A 308 35.81 3.99 23.44
CA GLY A 308 36.81 3.03 23.93
C GLY A 308 36.22 1.72 24.50
N SER A 309 34.92 1.51 24.36
CA SER A 309 34.16 0.41 24.99
C SER A 309 33.26 -0.26 23.95
N GLU A 310 33.12 -1.59 24.02
CA GLU A 310 32.17 -2.32 23.18
C GLU A 310 30.75 -1.81 23.46
N PRO A 311 29.95 -1.52 22.42
CA PRO A 311 28.52 -1.22 22.60
C PRO A 311 27.87 -2.38 23.36
N GLN A 312 27.10 -2.05 24.40
CA GLN A 312 26.41 -3.07 25.19
C GLN A 312 25.44 -3.86 24.28
N PRO A 313 25.42 -5.19 24.37
CA PRO A 313 24.51 -6.02 23.58
C PRO A 313 23.05 -5.66 23.89
N ARG A 314 22.17 -5.88 22.90
CA ARG A 314 20.72 -5.68 23.03
C ARG A 314 20.22 -6.31 24.34
N ARG A 315 19.55 -5.50 25.17
CA ARG A 315 18.75 -6.06 26.27
C ARG A 315 17.48 -6.65 25.64
N PRO A 316 17.10 -7.89 25.98
CA PRO A 316 15.83 -8.45 25.55
C PRO A 316 14.70 -7.45 25.89
N GLU A 317 13.79 -7.23 24.93
CA GLU A 317 12.55 -6.52 25.23
C GLU A 317 11.87 -7.22 26.42
N PRO A 318 11.34 -6.46 27.40
CA PRO A 318 10.58 -7.07 28.47
C PRO A 318 9.43 -7.90 27.89
N ALA A 319 9.16 -9.07 28.49
CA ALA A 319 8.12 -9.98 28.00
C ALA A 319 6.72 -9.34 27.92
N GLN A 320 6.48 -8.24 28.62
CA GLN A 320 5.24 -7.45 28.60
C GLN A 320 5.10 -6.52 27.38
N LEU A 321 6.17 -6.31 26.61
CA LEU A 321 6.23 -5.38 25.48
C LEU A 321 6.51 -6.05 24.14
N GLU A 322 7.16 -7.22 24.14
CA GLU A 322 7.47 -7.95 22.93
C GLU A 322 6.26 -8.69 22.36
N GLN A 323 5.83 -8.32 21.15
CA GLN A 323 4.66 -8.89 20.50
C GLN A 323 4.97 -10.17 19.71
N LEU A 324 4.21 -11.22 19.97
CA LEU A 324 4.29 -12.54 19.33
C LEU A 324 2.91 -13.02 18.87
N PRO A 325 2.84 -14.03 17.98
CA PRO A 325 1.59 -14.70 17.68
C PRO A 325 1.00 -15.34 18.95
N PRO A 326 -0.33 -15.35 19.13
CA PRO A 326 -0.96 -15.91 20.32
C PRO A 326 -0.74 -17.43 20.48
N GLY A 327 -0.41 -17.86 21.70
CA GLY A 327 -0.50 -19.27 22.11
C GLY A 327 0.53 -20.21 21.48
N VAL A 328 0.10 -21.47 21.24
CA VAL A 328 0.93 -22.53 20.67
C VAL A 328 1.06 -22.31 19.16
N VAL A 329 2.29 -22.14 18.66
CA VAL A 329 2.55 -21.94 17.23
C VAL A 329 2.87 -23.26 16.54
N LEU A 330 2.05 -23.64 15.57
CA LEU A 330 2.27 -24.76 14.66
C LEU A 330 2.89 -24.24 13.36
N GLN A 331 4.15 -24.59 13.11
CA GLN A 331 4.85 -24.18 11.90
C GLN A 331 4.56 -25.19 10.76
N ILE A 332 3.88 -24.74 9.71
CA ILE A 332 3.73 -25.50 8.47
C ILE A 332 4.96 -25.19 7.59
N ALA A 333 5.73 -26.22 7.25
CA ALA A 333 6.89 -26.12 6.39
C ALA A 333 6.60 -26.77 5.03
N PRO A 334 6.91 -26.12 3.89
CA PRO A 334 6.83 -26.78 2.59
C PRO A 334 7.81 -27.96 2.57
N GLY A 335 7.28 -29.15 2.25
CA GLY A 335 8.02 -30.41 2.30
C GLY A 335 9.23 -30.44 1.36
N GLN A 336 10.41 -30.07 1.87
CA GLN A 336 11.69 -30.47 1.30
C GLN A 336 12.29 -31.71 1.99
N VAL A 337 11.69 -32.17 3.10
CA VAL A 337 12.23 -33.28 3.91
C VAL A 337 12.10 -34.64 3.20
N LEU A 338 11.13 -34.82 2.30
CA LEU A 338 10.94 -36.09 1.57
C LEU A 338 11.91 -36.28 0.39
N ALA A 339 12.47 -35.20 -0.18
CA ALA A 339 13.39 -35.32 -1.32
C ALA A 339 14.78 -35.83 -0.90
N SER A 340 15.25 -35.50 0.31
CA SER A 340 16.56 -35.96 0.79
C SER A 340 16.56 -37.43 1.22
N GLU A 341 15.44 -37.95 1.72
CA GLU A 341 15.34 -39.36 2.12
C GLU A 341 15.21 -40.28 0.91
N MET A 342 14.44 -39.89 -0.12
CA MET A 342 14.37 -40.62 -1.39
C MET A 342 15.71 -40.63 -2.13
N ALA A 343 16.44 -39.51 -2.17
CA ALA A 343 17.78 -39.45 -2.78
C ALA A 343 18.81 -40.32 -2.04
N SER A 344 18.64 -40.53 -0.73
CA SER A 344 19.52 -41.39 0.08
C SER A 344 19.24 -42.88 -0.10
N ALA A 345 18.02 -43.25 -0.49
CA ALA A 345 17.62 -44.61 -0.83
C ALA A 345 18.15 -45.00 -2.23
N ASP A 346 18.02 -44.11 -3.22
CA ASP A 346 18.55 -44.31 -4.57
C ASP A 346 20.10 -44.41 -4.58
N MET A 347 20.79 -43.69 -3.68
CA MET A 347 22.26 -43.78 -3.54
C MET A 347 22.76 -45.07 -2.87
N LYS A 348 21.89 -45.84 -2.20
CA LYS A 348 22.26 -47.15 -1.61
C LYS A 348 22.09 -48.28 -2.61
N GLU A 349 21.16 -48.20 -3.55
CA GLU A 349 21.04 -49.16 -4.66
C GLU A 349 22.13 -48.95 -5.72
N ALA A 350 22.55 -47.71 -5.98
CA ALA A 350 23.59 -47.40 -6.97
C ALA A 350 25.03 -47.76 -6.55
N LYS A 351 25.27 -48.27 -5.33
CA LYS A 351 26.60 -48.64 -4.82
C LYS A 351 26.88 -50.16 -4.78
N ALA A 352 25.98 -50.99 -5.30
CA ALA A 352 26.13 -52.44 -5.31
C ALA A 352 26.76 -53.02 -6.60
N GLU A 353 26.92 -52.24 -7.66
CA GLU A 353 27.55 -52.67 -8.91
C GLU A 353 28.71 -51.75 -9.27
N GLU A 354 29.94 -52.13 -8.89
CA GLU A 354 31.08 -52.10 -9.83
C GLU A 354 32.29 -52.85 -9.26
N VAL A 355 32.82 -53.74 -10.09
CA VAL A 355 33.86 -54.73 -9.83
C VAL A 355 35.17 -54.29 -10.49
N GLN A 356 36.19 -54.15 -9.63
CA GLN A 356 37.63 -54.40 -9.77
C GLN A 356 38.56 -53.67 -10.78
N PRO A 357 39.86 -53.51 -10.42
CA PRO A 357 40.76 -52.46 -10.93
C PRO A 357 42.03 -52.98 -11.65
N GLU A 358 42.82 -52.05 -12.22
CA GLU A 358 44.32 -51.98 -12.29
C GLU A 358 44.83 -51.32 -13.60
N PRO A 359 46.07 -50.80 -13.68
CA PRO A 359 46.89 -50.13 -12.65
C PRO A 359 47.60 -48.84 -13.13
N GLU A 360 48.15 -48.11 -12.15
CA GLU A 360 48.97 -46.89 -12.24
C GLU A 360 50.36 -47.07 -12.86
N VAL A 361 50.93 -46.00 -13.47
CA VAL A 361 52.37 -45.71 -13.48
C VAL A 361 52.65 -44.19 -13.43
N LYS A 362 53.14 -43.73 -12.26
CA LYS A 362 54.33 -42.87 -11.94
C LYS A 362 54.88 -41.91 -13.03
N ASP A 363 55.37 -40.69 -12.76
CA ASP A 363 56.28 -40.28 -11.67
C ASP A 363 56.48 -38.74 -11.64
N LYS A 364 56.68 -38.21 -10.41
CA LYS A 364 57.67 -37.21 -9.95
C LYS A 364 57.79 -35.75 -10.48
N ALA A 365 57.55 -34.86 -9.50
CA ALA A 365 58.50 -33.93 -8.85
C ALA A 365 59.07 -32.69 -9.56
N GLY A 366 59.09 -31.57 -8.82
CA GLY A 366 60.30 -30.74 -8.71
C GLY A 366 60.18 -29.25 -9.05
N ASN A 367 59.94 -28.45 -8.01
CA ASN A 367 60.52 -27.14 -7.65
C ASN A 367 61.27 -26.25 -8.68
N ASP A 368 60.98 -24.96 -8.49
CA ASP A 368 61.91 -23.82 -8.37
C ASP A 368 62.32 -22.98 -9.60
N LEU A 369 61.83 -21.73 -9.53
CA LEU A 369 62.57 -20.46 -9.59
C LEU A 369 63.16 -19.96 -10.91
N ALA A 370 62.45 -18.93 -11.41
CA ALA A 370 62.95 -17.58 -11.72
C ALA A 370 63.59 -17.28 -13.10
N ALA A 371 62.99 -16.24 -13.69
CA ALA A 371 63.50 -15.30 -14.69
C ALA A 371 63.64 -15.80 -16.14
N LYS A 372 62.72 -15.34 -17.00
CA LYS A 372 63.04 -14.35 -18.05
C LYS A 372 61.80 -13.89 -18.81
N GLU A 373 61.93 -12.67 -19.29
CA GLU A 373 61.07 -11.92 -20.21
C GLU A 373 60.60 -12.77 -21.40
N ASP A 374 59.34 -12.60 -21.82
CA ASP A 374 59.04 -12.12 -23.17
C ASP A 374 57.55 -11.74 -23.25
N VAL A 375 57.35 -10.47 -23.58
CA VAL A 375 56.07 -9.85 -23.93
C VAL A 375 55.99 -9.93 -25.45
N ASP A 376 55.03 -10.70 -25.95
CA ASP A 376 54.43 -10.54 -27.28
C ASP A 376 52.99 -11.07 -27.17
N LEU A 377 51.99 -10.19 -27.11
CA LEU A 377 51.25 -9.67 -28.26
C LEU A 377 50.42 -10.76 -28.96
N GLU A 378 49.17 -10.92 -28.50
CA GLU A 378 48.00 -10.90 -29.38
C GLU A 378 46.75 -10.61 -28.53
N MET A 379 46.50 -9.31 -28.33
CA MET A 379 45.30 -8.79 -27.71
C MET A 379 44.25 -8.62 -28.82
N SER A 380 43.20 -9.44 -28.81
CA SER A 380 42.09 -9.35 -29.75
C SER A 380 41.38 -8.00 -29.61
N GLN A 381 41.55 -7.15 -30.62
CA GLN A 381 41.06 -5.77 -30.74
C GLN A 381 39.53 -5.64 -30.94
N SER A 382 38.70 -6.46 -30.29
CA SER A 382 37.23 -6.37 -30.47
C SER A 382 36.43 -5.94 -29.24
N ASP A 383 37.03 -5.94 -28.03
CA ASP A 383 36.31 -5.59 -26.78
C ASP A 383 36.74 -4.23 -26.18
N ALA A 384 37.73 -3.54 -26.77
CA ALA A 384 38.23 -2.26 -26.27
C ALA A 384 37.65 -1.03 -26.99
N THR A 385 36.78 -1.22 -27.99
CA THR A 385 36.20 -0.16 -28.81
C THR A 385 34.78 0.25 -28.42
N GLU A 386 34.02 -0.56 -27.67
CA GLU A 386 32.68 -0.15 -27.20
C GLU A 386 32.73 0.77 -25.96
N ASP A 387 33.77 0.66 -25.12
CA ASP A 387 33.93 1.53 -23.93
C ASP A 387 34.47 2.93 -24.26
N LEU A 388 34.97 3.15 -25.48
CA LEU A 388 35.47 4.45 -25.95
C LEU A 388 34.46 5.20 -26.85
N GLU A 389 33.34 4.60 -27.26
CA GLU A 389 32.30 5.29 -28.05
C GLU A 389 31.27 6.08 -27.21
N ASN A 390 31.32 5.99 -25.88
CA ASN A 390 30.59 6.89 -24.98
C ASN A 390 31.37 8.16 -24.61
N LEU A 391 32.38 8.53 -25.42
CA LEU A 391 32.88 9.90 -25.46
C LEU A 391 31.69 10.84 -25.70
N GLU A 392 31.45 11.74 -24.74
CA GLU A 392 30.37 12.73 -24.72
C GLU A 392 30.12 13.33 -26.11
N LYS A 393 29.04 12.89 -26.77
CA LYS A 393 28.52 13.60 -27.94
C LYS A 393 28.27 15.05 -27.50
N PRO A 394 28.74 16.06 -28.24
CA PRO A 394 28.54 17.46 -27.87
C PRO A 394 27.05 17.70 -27.62
N ASP A 395 26.72 18.32 -26.48
CA ASP A 395 25.36 18.58 -26.03
C ASP A 395 24.54 19.17 -27.19
N GLN A 396 23.69 18.34 -27.82
CA GLN A 396 22.80 18.82 -28.85
C GLN A 396 21.89 19.91 -28.23
N PRO A 397 21.60 21.00 -28.97
CA PRO A 397 20.75 22.05 -28.43
C PRO A 397 19.41 21.46 -28.00
N PRO A 398 18.92 21.78 -26.79
CA PRO A 398 17.73 21.14 -26.26
C PRO A 398 16.52 21.40 -27.16
N VAL A 399 15.77 20.35 -27.47
CA VAL A 399 14.53 20.41 -28.25
C VAL A 399 13.40 20.90 -27.34
N ARG A 400 13.43 22.19 -27.00
CA ARG A 400 12.54 22.80 -25.99
C ARG A 400 11.05 22.65 -26.31
N ILE A 401 10.71 22.44 -27.58
CA ILE A 401 9.32 22.29 -28.03
C ILE A 401 8.62 21.05 -27.42
N MET A 402 9.38 20.05 -26.93
CA MET A 402 8.85 18.91 -26.16
C MET A 402 8.17 19.33 -24.84
N MET A 403 8.53 20.49 -24.29
CA MET A 403 7.82 21.08 -23.16
C MET A 403 6.34 21.34 -23.46
N LEU A 404 6.02 21.75 -24.70
CA LEU A 404 4.64 22.05 -25.10
C LEU A 404 3.78 20.77 -25.19
N VAL A 405 4.40 19.62 -25.50
CA VAL A 405 3.71 18.32 -25.49
C VAL A 405 3.30 17.95 -24.05
N MET A 406 4.25 17.99 -23.11
CA MET A 406 3.98 17.75 -21.69
C MET A 406 2.94 18.75 -21.14
N LEU A 407 3.07 20.02 -21.50
CA LEU A 407 2.15 21.09 -21.12
C LEU A 407 0.72 20.76 -21.57
N SER A 408 0.50 20.37 -22.82
CA SER A 408 -0.85 20.04 -23.33
C SER A 408 -1.54 18.91 -22.54
N MET A 409 -0.79 17.89 -22.14
CA MET A 409 -1.32 16.78 -21.35
C MET A 409 -1.69 17.20 -19.93
N PHE A 410 -0.83 18.00 -19.29
CA PHE A 410 -1.07 18.49 -17.93
C PHE A 410 -2.11 19.61 -17.87
N GLN A 411 -2.35 20.34 -18.97
CA GLN A 411 -3.54 21.19 -19.10
C GLN A 411 -4.83 20.37 -19.06
N GLY A 412 -4.86 19.23 -19.77
CA GLY A 412 -5.96 18.26 -19.67
C GLY A 412 -6.19 17.80 -18.24
N TYR A 413 -5.14 17.36 -17.55
CA TYR A 413 -5.25 16.97 -16.14
C TYR A 413 -5.70 18.12 -15.22
N ALA A 414 -5.20 19.34 -15.43
CA ALA A 414 -5.59 20.51 -14.65
C ALA A 414 -7.08 20.88 -14.78
N SER A 415 -7.75 20.49 -15.86
CA SER A 415 -9.21 20.65 -15.98
C SER A 415 -10.02 19.79 -15.01
N MET A 416 -9.41 18.74 -14.48
CA MET A 416 -10.09 17.74 -13.64
C MET A 416 -9.98 18.04 -12.15
N VAL A 417 -9.24 19.07 -11.77
CA VAL A 417 -8.99 19.46 -10.39
C VAL A 417 -9.21 20.96 -10.19
N GLY A 418 -9.39 21.37 -8.95
CA GLY A 418 -9.47 22.80 -8.59
C GLY A 418 -10.69 23.51 -9.18
N PRO A 419 -10.54 24.74 -9.73
CA PRO A 419 -11.66 25.56 -10.19
C PRO A 419 -12.51 24.93 -11.29
N LEU A 420 -11.90 24.20 -12.23
CA LEU A 420 -12.64 23.58 -13.36
C LEU A 420 -13.44 22.35 -12.94
N GLN A 421 -12.97 21.59 -11.95
CA GLN A 421 -13.75 20.53 -11.31
C GLN A 421 -14.98 21.12 -10.62
N SER A 422 -14.82 22.22 -9.88
CA SER A 422 -15.94 22.92 -9.24
C SER A 422 -16.94 23.45 -10.27
N ALA A 423 -16.45 24.04 -11.36
CA ALA A 423 -17.29 24.50 -12.47
C ALA A 423 -18.06 23.34 -13.14
N TYR A 424 -17.42 22.18 -13.30
CA TYR A 424 -18.07 20.98 -13.84
C TYR A 424 -19.19 20.52 -12.90
N LYS A 425 -18.91 20.42 -11.58
CA LYS A 425 -19.91 20.08 -10.56
C LYS A 425 -21.11 21.03 -10.59
N HIS A 426 -20.84 22.34 -10.66
CA HIS A 426 -21.88 23.37 -10.75
C HIS A 426 -22.70 23.25 -12.04
N ARG A 427 -22.08 22.96 -13.18
CA ARG A 427 -22.77 22.80 -14.47
C ARG A 427 -23.75 21.63 -14.49
N LEU A 428 -23.46 20.57 -13.73
CA LEU A 428 -24.36 19.42 -13.54
C LEU A 428 -25.49 19.69 -12.54
N GLY A 429 -25.61 20.90 -12.00
CA GLY A 429 -26.64 21.27 -11.02
C GLY A 429 -26.40 20.70 -9.62
N ILE A 430 -25.18 20.25 -9.32
CA ILE A 430 -24.83 19.61 -8.03
C ILE A 430 -24.31 20.69 -7.07
N SER A 431 -25.22 21.37 -6.37
CA SER A 431 -24.88 22.54 -5.54
C SER A 431 -24.66 22.24 -4.05
N THR A 432 -25.18 21.13 -3.51
CA THR A 432 -25.12 20.81 -2.07
C THR A 432 -24.22 19.62 -1.77
N ASP A 433 -23.16 19.87 -1.00
CA ASP A 433 -22.34 18.84 -0.38
C ASP A 433 -23.22 17.97 0.54
N GLY A 434 -23.07 16.64 0.46
CA GLY A 434 -23.87 15.67 1.22
C GLY A 434 -25.03 15.01 0.47
N THR A 435 -25.39 15.47 -0.73
CA THR A 435 -26.37 14.76 -1.58
C THR A 435 -25.74 13.51 -2.24
N ALA A 436 -26.55 12.50 -2.56
CA ALA A 436 -26.08 11.30 -3.27
C ALA A 436 -25.37 11.63 -4.60
N ALA A 437 -25.84 12.68 -5.30
CA ALA A 437 -25.21 13.18 -6.52
C ALA A 437 -23.85 13.86 -6.26
N ALA A 438 -23.71 14.62 -5.17
CA ALA A 438 -22.43 15.19 -4.76
C ALA A 438 -21.42 14.10 -4.35
N HIS A 439 -21.88 13.08 -3.62
CA HIS A 439 -21.04 11.93 -3.28
C HIS A 439 -20.61 11.17 -4.55
N ALA A 440 -21.54 10.90 -5.47
CA ALA A 440 -21.25 10.25 -6.75
C ALA A 440 -20.26 11.08 -7.60
N PHE A 441 -20.37 12.41 -7.62
CA PHE A 441 -19.41 13.28 -8.30
C PHE A 441 -18.02 13.22 -7.66
N THR A 442 -17.93 13.24 -6.33
CA THR A 442 -16.64 13.09 -5.63
C THR A 442 -16.01 11.73 -5.94
N GLN A 443 -16.78 10.65 -5.92
CA GLN A 443 -16.30 9.31 -6.32
C GLN A 443 -15.85 9.30 -7.80
N ALA A 444 -16.60 9.95 -8.69
CA ALA A 444 -16.22 10.11 -10.09
C ALA A 444 -14.90 10.88 -10.25
N ALA A 445 -14.71 11.92 -9.45
CA ALA A 445 -13.49 12.73 -9.47
C ALA A 445 -12.25 11.93 -9.04
N VAL A 446 -12.39 10.99 -8.09
CA VAL A 446 -11.32 10.06 -7.71
C VAL A 446 -10.97 9.10 -8.87
N GLY A 447 -11.88 8.89 -9.83
CA GLY A 447 -11.68 8.08 -11.03
C GLY A 447 -10.40 8.40 -11.81
N VAL A 448 -9.94 9.66 -11.79
CA VAL A 448 -8.67 10.04 -12.43
C VAL A 448 -7.45 9.39 -11.77
N HIS A 449 -7.47 9.23 -10.44
CA HIS A 449 -6.40 8.58 -9.68
C HIS A 449 -6.42 7.07 -9.89
N TYR A 450 -7.60 6.45 -9.94
CA TYR A 450 -7.73 5.02 -10.28
C TYR A 450 -7.23 4.74 -11.70
N GLY A 451 -7.62 5.57 -12.68
CA GLY A 451 -7.13 5.45 -14.05
C GLY A 451 -5.60 5.53 -14.12
N LYS A 452 -4.98 6.47 -13.40
CA LYS A 452 -3.51 6.57 -13.32
C LYS A 452 -2.90 5.30 -12.71
N LEU A 453 -3.37 4.89 -11.54
CA LEU A 453 -2.82 3.76 -10.78
C LEU A 453 -2.85 2.47 -11.61
N ILE A 454 -3.99 2.19 -12.25
CA ILE A 454 -4.17 1.05 -13.16
C ILE A 454 -3.19 1.16 -14.33
N ALA A 455 -3.11 2.34 -14.96
CA ALA A 455 -2.24 2.53 -16.11
C ALA A 455 -0.76 2.42 -15.76
N ARG A 456 -0.26 2.97 -14.64
CA ARG A 456 1.17 3.04 -14.28
C ARG A 456 1.90 1.71 -14.41
N LEU A 457 1.26 0.61 -13.99
CA LEU A 457 1.82 -0.74 -14.11
C LEU A 457 1.14 -1.54 -15.23
N GLY A 458 -0.18 -1.38 -15.40
CA GLY A 458 -0.98 -2.16 -16.35
C GLY A 458 -0.63 -1.90 -17.82
N HIS A 459 -0.19 -0.68 -18.17
CA HIS A 459 0.17 -0.37 -19.55
C HIS A 459 1.35 -1.19 -20.08
N ASN A 460 2.22 -1.66 -19.18
CA ASN A 460 3.36 -2.50 -19.55
C ASN A 460 2.95 -3.94 -19.86
N VAL A 461 1.76 -4.37 -19.43
CA VAL A 461 1.19 -5.69 -19.72
C VAL A 461 0.22 -5.59 -20.90
N ILE A 462 -0.75 -4.67 -20.83
CA ILE A 462 -1.83 -4.53 -21.82
C ILE A 462 -1.29 -4.05 -23.17
N PHE A 463 -0.35 -3.10 -23.16
CA PHE A 463 0.26 -2.56 -24.38
C PHE A 463 1.68 -3.10 -24.60
N ALA A 464 2.01 -4.27 -24.05
CA ALA A 464 3.34 -4.89 -24.16
C ALA A 464 3.80 -4.99 -25.62
N CYS A 465 2.90 -5.34 -26.54
CA CYS A 465 3.15 -5.46 -27.98
C CYS A 465 3.28 -4.13 -28.73
N LEU A 466 2.97 -3.00 -28.09
CA LEU A 466 3.04 -1.67 -28.70
C LEU A 466 4.35 -0.98 -28.32
N SER A 467 4.93 -0.27 -29.29
CA SER A 467 6.11 0.56 -29.05
C SER A 467 5.81 1.69 -28.06
N PRO A 468 6.79 2.15 -27.26
CA PRO A 468 6.63 3.30 -26.37
C PRO A 468 6.11 4.55 -27.11
N TRP A 469 6.51 4.76 -28.36
CA TRP A 469 6.01 5.84 -29.21
C TRP A 469 4.50 5.73 -29.47
N ALA A 470 4.01 4.54 -29.82
CA ALA A 470 2.58 4.29 -30.03
C ALA A 470 1.78 4.46 -28.73
N ARG A 471 2.35 4.05 -27.59
CA ARG A 471 1.73 4.22 -26.27
C ARG A 471 1.52 5.70 -25.92
N VAL A 472 2.47 6.58 -26.26
CA VAL A 472 2.30 8.04 -26.06
C VAL A 472 1.12 8.56 -26.90
N VAL A 473 1.01 8.15 -28.16
CA VAL A 473 -0.12 8.57 -29.03
C VAL A 473 -1.46 8.11 -28.46
N ILE A 474 -1.55 6.84 -28.03
CA ILE A 474 -2.76 6.30 -27.38
C ILE A 474 -3.09 7.09 -26.11
N ALA A 475 -2.09 7.41 -25.30
CA ALA A 475 -2.25 8.16 -24.07
C ALA A 475 -2.80 9.57 -24.31
N MET A 476 -2.31 10.26 -25.34
CA MET A 476 -2.84 11.56 -25.77
C MET A 476 -4.26 11.43 -26.33
N GLY A 477 -4.58 10.31 -27.01
CA GLY A 477 -5.93 10.00 -27.46
C GLY A 477 -6.92 9.82 -26.30
N PHE A 478 -6.53 9.09 -25.25
CA PHE A 478 -7.36 8.95 -24.05
C PHE A 478 -7.64 10.29 -23.38
N MET A 479 -6.62 11.16 -23.24
CA MET A 479 -6.81 12.51 -22.72
C MET A 479 -7.74 13.35 -23.62
N PHE A 480 -7.57 13.27 -24.95
CA PHE A 480 -8.44 13.99 -25.89
C PHE A 480 -9.91 13.59 -25.75
N VAL A 481 -10.20 12.28 -25.70
CA VAL A 481 -11.57 11.79 -25.47
C VAL A 481 -12.09 12.22 -24.09
N GLY A 482 -11.26 12.10 -23.06
CA GLY A 482 -11.60 12.50 -21.69
C GLY A 482 -11.97 13.97 -21.56
N ILE A 483 -11.32 14.88 -22.30
CA ILE A 483 -11.65 16.32 -22.34
C ILE A 483 -12.80 16.64 -23.29
N THR A 484 -12.99 15.86 -24.35
CA THR A 484 -14.12 16.05 -25.29
C THR A 484 -15.46 15.89 -24.58
N ILE A 485 -15.56 14.95 -23.64
CA ILE A 485 -16.78 14.68 -22.86
C ILE A 485 -17.28 15.94 -22.11
N PRO A 486 -16.54 16.54 -21.17
CA PRO A 486 -17.01 17.75 -20.51
C PRO A 486 -17.24 18.90 -21.49
N THR A 487 -16.35 19.09 -22.46
CA THR A 487 -16.41 20.23 -23.39
C THR A 487 -17.67 20.21 -24.25
N ILE A 488 -17.93 19.08 -24.93
CA ILE A 488 -19.03 18.95 -25.89
C ILE A 488 -20.30 18.48 -25.18
N LEU A 489 -20.23 17.34 -24.48
CA LEU A 489 -21.43 16.69 -23.96
C LEU A 489 -22.05 17.50 -22.82
N VAL A 490 -21.25 17.98 -21.87
CA VAL A 490 -21.77 18.65 -20.68
C VAL A 490 -21.93 20.15 -20.89
N PHE A 491 -20.85 20.85 -21.24
CA PHE A 491 -20.89 22.31 -21.33
C PHE A 491 -21.60 22.83 -22.59
N SER A 492 -21.46 22.14 -23.73
CA SER A 492 -22.07 22.62 -25.00
C SER A 492 -23.47 22.05 -25.25
N LEU A 493 -23.69 20.76 -24.99
CA LEU A 493 -24.97 20.07 -25.26
C LEU A 493 -25.88 19.94 -24.02
N GLY A 494 -25.38 20.23 -22.82
CA GLY A 494 -26.16 20.17 -21.59
C GLY A 494 -26.54 18.77 -21.12
N TRP A 495 -25.65 17.80 -21.31
CA TRP A 495 -25.85 16.45 -20.83
C TRP A 495 -25.53 16.35 -19.33
N ASP A 496 -26.57 16.25 -18.51
CA ASP A 496 -26.46 16.31 -17.04
C ASP A 496 -26.25 14.92 -16.36
N TRP A 497 -25.66 13.94 -17.06
CA TRP A 497 -25.43 12.61 -16.51
C TRP A 497 -24.09 12.51 -15.77
N VAL A 498 -24.13 12.27 -14.47
CA VAL A 498 -22.92 12.12 -13.61
C VAL A 498 -21.99 11.00 -14.08
N GLY A 499 -22.51 9.94 -14.73
CA GLY A 499 -21.69 8.87 -15.31
C GLY A 499 -20.70 9.35 -16.37
N SER A 500 -20.99 10.46 -17.04
CA SER A 500 -20.05 11.08 -17.99
C SER A 500 -18.77 11.58 -17.31
N VAL A 501 -18.85 11.98 -16.03
CA VAL A 501 -17.70 12.37 -15.21
C VAL A 501 -16.79 11.17 -14.97
N PHE A 502 -17.35 10.00 -14.60
CA PHE A 502 -16.58 8.77 -14.40
C PHE A 502 -15.80 8.39 -15.66
N ILE A 503 -16.46 8.39 -16.81
CA ILE A 503 -15.83 8.02 -18.08
C ILE A 503 -14.73 9.03 -18.43
N ALA A 504 -15.02 10.33 -18.35
CA ALA A 504 -14.06 11.38 -18.63
C ALA A 504 -12.81 11.25 -17.75
N TYR A 505 -13.00 11.17 -16.42
CA TYR A 505 -11.93 11.16 -15.44
C TYR A 505 -11.08 9.88 -15.52
N ILE A 506 -11.70 8.71 -15.66
CA ILE A 506 -10.95 7.45 -15.84
C ILE A 506 -10.14 7.46 -17.13
N LEU A 507 -10.71 7.90 -18.25
CA LEU A 507 -9.99 7.97 -19.52
C LEU A 507 -8.80 8.94 -19.43
N SER A 508 -8.99 10.13 -18.89
CA SER A 508 -7.88 11.07 -18.68
C SER A 508 -6.83 10.54 -17.70
N GLY A 509 -7.25 9.79 -16.66
CA GLY A 509 -6.35 9.12 -15.72
C GLY A 509 -5.50 8.04 -16.40
N LEU A 510 -6.12 7.19 -17.22
CA LEU A 510 -5.43 6.20 -18.04
C LEU A 510 -4.43 6.87 -18.99
N GLY A 511 -4.87 7.95 -19.65
CA GLY A 511 -4.02 8.77 -20.51
C GLY A 511 -2.80 9.29 -19.76
N LEU A 512 -2.97 9.92 -18.60
CA LEU A 512 -1.84 10.46 -17.85
C LEU A 512 -0.90 9.35 -17.33
N GLY A 513 -1.45 8.24 -16.85
CA GLY A 513 -0.68 7.12 -16.30
C GLY A 513 0.22 6.45 -17.34
N ILE A 514 -0.25 6.30 -18.58
CA ILE A 514 0.54 5.80 -19.70
C ILE A 514 1.55 6.87 -20.15
N PHE A 515 1.10 8.10 -20.32
CA PHE A 515 1.84 9.16 -21.01
C PHE A 515 3.17 9.50 -20.34
N GLU A 516 3.19 9.83 -19.05
CA GLU A 516 4.34 10.50 -18.44
C GLU A 516 5.62 9.67 -18.52
N VAL A 517 5.54 8.39 -18.17
CA VAL A 517 6.70 7.49 -18.15
C VAL A 517 7.12 7.10 -19.57
N THR A 518 6.16 6.83 -20.45
CA THR A 518 6.45 6.47 -21.85
C THR A 518 6.99 7.65 -22.65
N PHE A 519 6.46 8.85 -22.45
CA PHE A 519 6.93 10.08 -23.08
C PHE A 519 8.37 10.40 -22.68
N LEU A 520 8.68 10.37 -21.38
CA LEU A 520 10.05 10.58 -20.90
C LEU A 520 11.02 9.54 -21.47
N SER A 521 10.60 8.28 -21.56
CA SER A 521 11.39 7.23 -22.20
C SER A 521 11.66 7.54 -23.68
N VAL A 522 10.63 7.90 -24.45
CA VAL A 522 10.74 8.21 -25.89
C VAL A 522 11.64 9.40 -26.19
N ILE A 523 11.63 10.45 -25.36
CA ILE A 523 12.46 11.65 -25.59
C ILE A 523 13.88 11.53 -25.02
N THR A 524 14.22 10.42 -24.35
CA THR A 524 15.59 10.16 -23.83
C THR A 524 16.70 10.39 -24.85
N PRO A 525 16.58 9.92 -26.11
CA PRO A 525 17.61 10.12 -27.13
C PRO A 525 17.84 11.59 -27.51
N LEU A 526 16.90 12.50 -27.22
CA LEU A 526 17.03 13.95 -27.48
C LEU A 526 17.91 14.68 -26.45
N GLY A 527 18.50 13.94 -25.50
CA GLY A 527 19.43 14.47 -24.51
C GLY A 527 18.79 14.93 -23.20
N ARG A 528 19.62 15.02 -22.16
CA ARG A 528 19.21 15.35 -20.79
C ARG A 528 18.61 16.75 -20.68
N ALA A 529 19.16 17.71 -21.42
CA ALA A 529 18.66 19.09 -21.44
C ALA A 529 17.25 19.17 -22.02
N THR A 530 16.90 18.34 -23.01
CA THR A 530 15.54 18.26 -23.57
C THR A 530 14.55 17.74 -22.53
N LYS A 531 14.85 16.61 -21.86
CA LYS A 531 14.02 16.06 -20.76
C LYS A 531 13.79 17.07 -19.65
N ALA A 532 14.85 17.77 -19.23
CA ALA A 532 14.80 18.81 -18.23
C ALA A 532 13.82 19.96 -18.56
N TRP A 533 13.76 20.37 -19.83
CA TRP A 533 12.76 21.32 -20.29
C TRP A 533 11.37 20.68 -20.38
N ALA A 534 11.28 19.44 -20.83
CA ALA A 534 10.03 18.73 -20.99
C ALA A 534 9.26 18.58 -19.67
N ILE A 535 9.95 18.20 -18.56
CA ILE A 535 9.32 18.02 -17.24
C ILE A 535 8.77 19.32 -16.63
N VAL A 536 9.27 20.49 -17.04
CA VAL A 536 8.71 21.80 -16.63
C VAL A 536 7.35 22.04 -17.27
N GLY A 537 7.03 21.35 -18.37
CA GLY A 537 5.71 21.40 -19.00
C GLY A 537 4.58 20.97 -18.05
N ALA A 538 4.84 20.08 -17.10
CA ALA A 538 3.84 19.62 -16.13
C ALA A 538 3.32 20.75 -15.21
N PRO A 539 4.17 21.45 -14.42
CA PRO A 539 3.73 22.59 -13.63
C PRO A 539 3.26 23.76 -14.50
N ALA A 540 3.85 23.96 -15.69
CA ALA A 540 3.40 25.00 -16.61
C ALA A 540 1.96 24.78 -17.11
N GLY A 541 1.58 23.53 -17.42
CA GLY A 541 0.21 23.20 -17.83
C GLY A 541 -0.79 23.49 -16.72
N PHE A 542 -0.48 23.08 -15.49
CA PHE A 542 -1.26 23.40 -14.30
C PHE A 542 -1.43 24.90 -14.07
N ALA A 543 -0.32 25.64 -14.12
CA ALA A 543 -0.30 27.08 -13.92
C ALA A 543 -1.12 27.81 -14.98
N THR A 544 -0.96 27.41 -16.25
CA THR A 544 -1.68 28.02 -17.37
C THR A 544 -3.18 27.95 -17.14
N ILE A 545 -3.71 26.78 -16.79
CA ILE A 545 -5.15 26.59 -16.63
C ILE A 545 -5.69 27.26 -15.37
N ASN A 546 -4.99 27.15 -14.24
CA ASN A 546 -5.50 27.70 -12.99
C ASN A 546 -5.33 29.22 -12.90
N ILE A 547 -4.22 29.79 -13.39
CA ILE A 547 -3.99 31.24 -13.38
C ILE A 547 -4.87 31.90 -14.45
N LEU A 548 -4.83 31.42 -15.70
CA LEU A 548 -5.67 32.00 -16.75
C LEU A 548 -7.14 31.76 -16.47
N GLY A 549 -7.52 30.60 -15.95
CA GLY A 549 -8.92 30.28 -15.67
C GLY A 549 -9.51 31.15 -14.57
N LEU A 550 -8.81 31.31 -13.44
CA LEU A 550 -9.25 32.21 -12.37
C LEU A 550 -9.25 33.68 -12.81
N THR A 551 -8.27 34.08 -13.61
CA THR A 551 -8.18 35.44 -14.14
C THR A 551 -9.29 35.72 -15.17
N ALA A 552 -9.52 34.81 -16.12
CA ALA A 552 -10.58 34.91 -17.14
C ALA A 552 -11.97 34.96 -16.50
N SER A 553 -12.21 34.13 -15.48
CA SER A 553 -13.44 34.17 -14.68
C SER A 553 -13.64 35.52 -14.00
N SER A 554 -12.57 36.17 -13.54
CA SER A 554 -12.65 37.52 -12.95
C SER A 554 -13.05 38.61 -13.95
N PHE A 555 -12.88 38.36 -15.26
CA PHE A 555 -13.34 39.21 -16.36
C PHE A 555 -14.71 38.80 -16.92
N GLY A 556 -15.40 37.84 -16.30
CA GLY A 556 -16.73 37.38 -16.72
C GLY A 556 -16.73 36.40 -17.91
N LEU A 557 -15.59 35.83 -18.27
CA LEU A 557 -15.55 34.76 -19.27
C LEU A 557 -16.07 33.45 -18.66
N GLU A 558 -16.97 32.79 -19.38
CA GLU A 558 -17.48 31.48 -18.98
C GLU A 558 -16.38 30.41 -19.04
N MET A 559 -16.40 29.47 -18.08
CA MET A 559 -15.39 28.42 -17.96
C MET A 559 -15.35 27.46 -19.16
N VAL A 560 -16.42 27.40 -19.97
CA VAL A 560 -16.50 26.60 -21.20
C VAL A 560 -15.40 26.95 -22.21
N TYR A 561 -15.00 28.22 -22.31
CA TYR A 561 -13.95 28.64 -23.24
C TYR A 561 -12.58 28.05 -22.88
N ILE A 562 -12.34 27.79 -21.59
CA ILE A 562 -11.10 27.15 -21.13
C ILE A 562 -11.08 25.68 -21.54
N TYR A 563 -12.21 24.98 -21.46
CA TYR A 563 -12.34 23.61 -21.95
C TYR A 563 -12.08 23.52 -23.46
N TRP A 564 -12.65 24.43 -24.25
CA TRP A 564 -12.36 24.53 -25.69
C TRP A 564 -10.89 24.82 -25.99
N TYR A 565 -10.26 25.71 -25.22
CA TYR A 565 -8.83 25.97 -25.33
C TYR A 565 -7.99 24.70 -25.09
N ILE A 566 -8.27 23.95 -24.03
CA ILE A 566 -7.57 22.69 -23.73
C ILE A 566 -7.78 21.67 -24.85
N LEU A 567 -9.02 21.53 -25.33
CA LEU A 567 -9.36 20.62 -26.41
C LEU A 567 -8.60 20.95 -27.70
N ALA A 568 -8.38 22.24 -28.00
CA ALA A 568 -7.60 22.69 -29.15
C ALA A 568 -6.08 22.49 -28.97
N CYS A 569 -5.56 22.58 -27.74
CA CYS A 569 -4.14 22.39 -27.45
C CYS A 569 -3.68 20.92 -27.61
N LEU A 570 -4.55 19.94 -27.35
CA LEU A 570 -4.18 18.52 -27.41
C LEU A 570 -3.77 18.03 -28.83
N PRO A 571 -4.52 18.34 -29.92
CA PRO A 571 -4.08 18.03 -31.29
C PRO A 571 -2.77 18.72 -31.67
N VAL A 572 -2.55 19.96 -31.21
CA VAL A 572 -1.28 20.67 -31.43
C VAL A 572 -0.14 19.95 -30.71
N GLY A 573 -0.34 19.55 -29.45
CA GLY A 573 0.63 18.74 -28.70
C GLY A 573 0.94 17.42 -29.42
N LEU A 574 -0.07 16.74 -29.95
CA LEU A 574 0.09 15.50 -30.70
C LEU A 574 0.89 15.73 -32.00
N PHE A 575 0.60 16.81 -32.73
CA PHE A 575 1.35 17.19 -33.93
C PHE A 575 2.83 17.48 -33.61
N LEU A 576 3.10 18.19 -32.52
CA LEU A 576 4.46 18.46 -32.07
C LEU A 576 5.19 17.18 -31.66
N PHE A 577 4.54 16.29 -30.91
CA PHE A 577 5.09 14.97 -30.59
C PHE A 577 5.39 14.18 -31.86
N TYR A 578 4.42 14.11 -32.78
CA TYR A 578 4.56 13.41 -34.06
C TYR A 578 5.77 13.94 -34.85
N SER A 579 5.94 15.26 -34.92
CA SER A 579 6.95 15.89 -35.77
C SER A 579 8.37 15.83 -35.22
N PHE A 580 8.54 15.88 -33.89
CA PHE A 580 9.85 16.07 -33.26
C PHE A 580 10.30 14.90 -32.37
N ALA A 581 9.42 13.97 -32.01
CA ALA A 581 9.82 12.80 -31.24
C ALA A 581 10.60 11.80 -32.13
N PRO A 582 11.70 11.22 -31.63
CA PRO A 582 12.53 10.31 -32.40
C PRO A 582 11.74 9.05 -32.80
N ARG A 583 11.85 8.67 -34.08
CA ARG A 583 11.30 7.43 -34.67
C ARG A 583 12.46 6.60 -35.20
N GLY A 584 12.97 5.69 -34.39
CA GLY A 584 14.03 4.77 -34.79
C GLY A 584 14.03 3.52 -33.93
N ASN A 585 14.76 2.48 -34.37
CA ASN A 585 14.89 1.15 -33.76
C ASN A 585 15.48 1.16 -32.33
N THR A 586 14.78 1.80 -31.40
CA THR A 586 14.69 1.35 -30.00
C THR A 586 13.73 0.17 -29.92
N GLU A 587 13.77 -0.69 -30.93
CA GLU A 587 13.12 -1.98 -30.97
C GLU A 587 13.82 -2.87 -29.95
N LEU A 588 13.04 -3.44 -29.03
CA LEU A 588 13.36 -4.69 -28.31
C LEU A 588 14.38 -4.71 -27.16
N LYS A 589 14.93 -3.59 -26.68
CA LYS A 589 15.76 -3.58 -25.44
C LYS A 589 15.10 -3.00 -24.18
N THR A 590 13.77 -2.90 -24.14
CA THR A 590 13.09 -2.76 -22.84
C THR A 590 12.81 -4.17 -22.33
N ALA A 591 13.56 -4.59 -21.30
CA ALA A 591 13.24 -5.82 -20.61
C ALA A 591 11.76 -5.74 -20.18
N ASN A 592 10.94 -6.72 -20.60
CA ASN A 592 9.53 -6.84 -20.19
C ASN A 592 9.42 -6.47 -18.71
N PHE A 593 8.45 -5.64 -18.32
CA PHE A 593 8.33 -5.16 -16.94
C PHE A 593 8.46 -6.30 -15.91
N GLY A 594 7.89 -7.47 -16.21
CA GLY A 594 8.09 -8.70 -15.44
C GLY A 594 9.56 -9.16 -15.33
N SER A 595 10.32 -9.21 -16.43
CA SER A 595 11.77 -9.50 -16.41
C SER A 595 12.59 -8.44 -15.66
N SER A 596 12.21 -7.16 -15.74
CA SER A 596 12.84 -6.11 -14.93
C SER A 596 12.55 -6.28 -13.44
N LEU A 597 11.35 -6.75 -13.06
CA LEU A 597 11.01 -7.09 -11.68
C LEU A 597 11.74 -8.34 -11.19
N LEU A 598 11.89 -9.37 -12.03
CA LEU A 598 12.72 -10.54 -11.71
C LEU A 598 14.19 -10.15 -11.47
N GLN A 599 14.66 -9.09 -12.14
CA GLN A 599 15.98 -8.49 -11.94
C GLN A 599 15.95 -7.27 -11.00
N ALA A 600 14.93 -7.13 -10.15
CA ALA A 600 14.78 -5.99 -9.23
C ALA A 600 16.04 -5.73 -8.40
N ARG A 601 16.80 -6.77 -8.05
CA ARG A 601 18.07 -6.67 -7.33
C ARG A 601 19.10 -5.76 -8.01
N ARG A 602 19.06 -5.59 -9.33
CA ARG A 602 20.01 -4.79 -10.10
C ARG A 602 19.76 -3.28 -10.06
N TRP A 603 18.50 -2.85 -9.86
CA TRP A 603 18.13 -1.44 -9.99
C TRP A 603 17.30 -0.88 -8.82
N MET A 604 16.50 -1.72 -8.15
CA MET A 604 15.54 -1.28 -7.14
C MET A 604 16.19 -0.75 -5.86
N PRO A 605 17.27 -1.35 -5.31
CA PRO A 605 17.89 -0.86 -4.07
C PRO A 605 18.36 0.59 -4.13
N GLY A 606 18.90 1.02 -5.27
CA GLY A 606 19.33 2.41 -5.50
C GLY A 606 18.18 3.42 -5.55
N MET A 607 16.96 2.93 -5.85
CA MET A 607 15.76 3.74 -6.02
C MET A 607 14.92 3.89 -4.73
N ILE A 608 15.13 3.04 -3.71
CA ILE A 608 14.33 3.03 -2.47
C ILE A 608 14.16 4.42 -1.83
N PRO A 609 15.22 5.24 -1.65
CA PRO A 609 15.07 6.56 -1.05
C PRO A 609 14.16 7.48 -1.87
N PHE A 610 14.22 7.36 -3.19
CA PHE A 610 13.42 8.15 -4.11
C PHE A 610 11.95 7.68 -4.12
N PHE A 611 11.68 6.38 -3.96
CA PHE A 611 10.31 5.87 -3.75
C PHE A 611 9.70 6.42 -2.47
N ALA A 612 10.42 6.37 -1.36
CA ALA A 612 9.93 6.87 -0.08
C ALA A 612 9.65 8.38 -0.12
N ALA A 613 10.58 9.15 -0.69
CA ALA A 613 10.39 10.59 -0.87
C ALA A 613 9.19 10.93 -1.76
N GLN A 614 8.99 10.18 -2.84
CA GLN A 614 7.84 10.37 -3.74
C GLN A 614 6.52 10.06 -3.07
N PHE A 615 6.45 8.94 -2.34
CA PHE A 615 5.26 8.56 -1.57
C PHE A 615 4.87 9.66 -0.60
N LEU A 616 5.82 10.09 0.25
CA LEU A 616 5.59 11.09 1.28
C LEU A 616 5.25 12.47 0.68
N SER A 617 5.91 12.85 -0.43
CA SER A 617 5.61 14.09 -1.14
C SER A 617 4.18 14.11 -1.66
N HIS A 618 3.76 13.08 -2.39
CA HIS A 618 2.41 13.00 -2.94
C HIS A 618 1.35 12.84 -1.84
N PHE A 619 1.63 12.08 -0.78
CA PHE A 619 0.76 11.98 0.39
C PHE A 619 0.52 13.34 1.05
N ALA A 620 1.58 14.13 1.22
CA ALA A 620 1.48 15.48 1.76
C ALA A 620 0.71 16.44 0.85
N MET A 621 0.95 16.37 -0.46
CA MET A 621 0.35 17.30 -1.43
C MET A 621 -1.16 17.12 -1.59
N GLU A 622 -1.69 15.92 -1.35
CA GLU A 622 -3.13 15.68 -1.41
C GLU A 622 -3.90 16.27 -0.22
N ASN A 623 -3.23 16.85 0.79
CA ASN A 623 -3.88 17.71 1.80
C ASN A 623 -4.26 19.10 1.28
N TRP A 624 -3.67 19.54 0.15
CA TRP A 624 -3.86 20.89 -0.40
C TRP A 624 -5.31 21.30 -0.69
N PRO A 625 -6.22 20.41 -1.16
CA PRO A 625 -7.61 20.77 -1.37
C PRO A 625 -8.26 21.40 -0.13
N ALA A 626 -7.75 21.15 1.09
CA ALA A 626 -8.24 21.76 2.34
C ALA A 626 -8.16 23.30 2.34
N ILE A 627 -7.17 23.92 1.67
CA ILE A 627 -7.03 25.39 1.62
C ILE A 627 -8.25 26.05 0.97
N PHE A 628 -8.83 25.42 -0.06
CA PHE A 628 -10.02 25.95 -0.73
C PHE A 628 -11.22 26.04 0.19
N TYR A 629 -11.25 25.25 1.27
CA TYR A 629 -12.28 25.31 2.32
C TYR A 629 -11.87 26.21 3.48
N MET A 630 -10.57 26.41 3.69
CA MET A 630 -10.07 27.27 4.75
C MET A 630 -10.40 28.75 4.49
N PHE A 631 -10.49 29.15 3.23
CA PHE A 631 -10.82 30.52 2.82
C PHE A 631 -12.03 30.53 1.87
N HIS A 632 -13.18 30.97 2.38
CA HIS A 632 -14.41 31.03 1.61
C HIS A 632 -14.51 32.28 0.71
N PRO A 633 -15.16 32.19 -0.45
CA PRO A 633 -15.47 33.37 -1.28
C PRO A 633 -16.48 34.29 -0.58
N PRO A 634 -16.51 35.61 -0.87
CA PRO A 634 -15.83 36.28 -2.00
C PRO A 634 -14.46 36.90 -1.66
N MET A 635 -14.11 37.07 -0.38
CA MET A 635 -12.92 37.80 0.08
C MET A 635 -12.10 36.99 1.09
N VAL A 636 -10.78 37.14 1.05
CA VAL A 636 -9.81 36.43 1.89
C VAL A 636 -9.09 37.43 2.79
N PRO A 637 -9.16 37.28 4.13
CA PRO A 637 -8.46 38.17 5.06
C PRO A 637 -6.97 37.82 5.16
N LEU A 638 -6.09 38.79 4.90
CA LEU A 638 -4.66 38.50 4.68
C LEU A 638 -3.88 38.17 5.95
N PHE A 639 -4.13 38.86 7.06
CA PHE A 639 -3.29 38.79 8.27
C PHE A 639 -3.93 38.08 9.45
N ASN A 640 -5.26 38.12 9.56
CA ASN A 640 -6.00 37.50 10.66
C ASN A 640 -7.31 36.91 10.11
N PRO A 641 -7.59 35.62 10.33
CA PRO A 641 -8.82 34.97 9.87
C PRO A 641 -10.13 35.67 10.30
N LYS A 642 -10.11 36.45 11.39
CA LYS A 642 -11.28 37.14 11.96
C LYS A 642 -11.31 38.66 11.67
N SER A 643 -10.42 39.16 10.83
CA SER A 643 -10.31 40.60 10.55
C SER A 643 -11.09 41.01 9.31
N ASP A 644 -11.90 42.07 9.42
CA ASP A 644 -12.58 42.70 8.29
C ASP A 644 -11.70 43.72 7.53
N GLN A 645 -10.46 43.91 7.98
CA GLN A 645 -9.47 44.78 7.35
C GLN A 645 -8.45 43.97 6.54
N HIS A 646 -7.92 44.57 5.46
CA HIS A 646 -6.94 43.96 4.54
C HIS A 646 -7.44 42.69 3.84
N LEU A 647 -8.53 42.84 3.07
CA LEU A 647 -9.18 41.78 2.32
C LEU A 647 -8.67 41.71 0.86
N MET A 648 -8.49 40.51 0.33
CA MET A 648 -8.16 40.25 -1.08
C MET A 648 -9.29 39.44 -1.75
N LYS A 649 -9.57 39.68 -3.04
CA LYS A 649 -10.55 38.86 -3.76
C LYS A 649 -10.08 37.40 -3.83
N TRP A 650 -10.99 36.47 -3.56
CA TRP A 650 -10.71 35.03 -3.54
C TRP A 650 -9.98 34.52 -4.79
N GLY A 651 -10.44 34.91 -5.99
CA GLY A 651 -9.79 34.50 -7.24
C GLY A 651 -8.38 35.08 -7.42
N GLN A 652 -8.13 36.30 -6.95
CA GLN A 652 -6.81 36.93 -7.02
C GLN A 652 -5.82 36.26 -6.07
N PHE A 653 -6.28 35.91 -4.86
CA PHE A 653 -5.48 35.17 -3.89
C PHE A 653 -5.01 33.83 -4.46
N PHE A 654 -5.94 33.00 -4.96
CA PHE A 654 -5.57 31.71 -5.53
C PHE A 654 -4.72 31.85 -6.81
N ALA A 655 -4.95 32.86 -7.65
CA ALA A 655 -4.09 33.13 -8.80
C ALA A 655 -2.63 33.41 -8.38
N ILE A 656 -2.42 34.22 -7.34
CA ILE A 656 -1.08 34.44 -6.76
C ILE A 656 -0.50 33.14 -6.22
N THR A 657 -1.28 32.37 -5.45
CA THR A 657 -0.86 31.08 -4.92
C THR A 657 -0.41 30.11 -6.03
N TYR A 658 -1.13 30.05 -7.15
CA TYR A 658 -0.75 29.24 -8.32
C TYR A 658 0.52 29.74 -9.03
N ILE A 659 0.83 31.04 -8.99
CA ILE A 659 2.12 31.57 -9.47
C ILE A 659 3.26 31.02 -8.59
N PHE A 660 3.09 31.03 -7.27
CA PHE A 660 4.10 30.49 -6.35
C PHE A 660 4.28 28.97 -6.50
N ILE A 661 3.19 28.23 -6.73
CA ILE A 661 3.24 26.80 -7.11
C ILE A 661 4.11 26.60 -8.36
N PHE A 662 3.81 27.36 -9.42
CA PHE A 662 4.53 27.28 -10.69
C PHE A 662 6.02 27.58 -10.53
N LEU A 663 6.36 28.65 -9.82
CA LEU A 663 7.75 29.06 -9.57
C LEU A 663 8.48 28.01 -8.73
N GLY A 664 7.87 27.55 -7.63
CA GLY A 664 8.46 26.55 -6.75
C GLY A 664 8.79 25.25 -7.48
N ASP A 665 7.82 24.69 -8.21
CA ASP A 665 7.99 23.41 -8.91
C ASP A 665 8.92 23.53 -10.13
N SER A 666 8.76 24.59 -10.93
CA SER A 666 9.55 24.76 -12.17
C SER A 666 11.02 25.06 -11.89
N ILE A 667 11.31 25.94 -10.92
CA ILE A 667 12.68 26.31 -10.57
C ILE A 667 13.40 25.11 -9.95
N SER A 668 12.76 24.41 -9.02
CA SER A 668 13.37 23.26 -8.34
C SER A 668 13.68 22.09 -9.29
N ARG A 669 12.79 21.75 -10.23
CA ARG A 669 13.04 20.73 -11.28
C ARG A 669 14.26 21.06 -12.14
N ARG A 670 14.48 22.35 -12.42
CA ARG A 670 15.61 22.85 -13.21
C ARG A 670 16.91 22.82 -12.41
N ILE A 671 16.86 23.29 -11.17
CA ILE A 671 18.02 23.30 -10.28
C ILE A 671 18.50 21.87 -9.98
N ALA A 672 17.57 20.92 -9.85
CA ALA A 672 17.87 19.52 -9.56
C ALA A 672 18.87 18.87 -10.55
N ILE A 673 18.95 19.36 -11.79
CA ILE A 673 19.93 18.88 -12.79
C ILE A 673 21.36 19.22 -12.35
N TYR A 674 21.56 20.44 -11.86
CA TYR A 674 22.85 20.91 -11.35
C TYR A 674 23.18 20.30 -9.98
N LEU A 675 22.17 19.95 -9.20
CA LEU A 675 22.33 19.26 -7.91
C LEU A 675 22.61 17.75 -8.08
N SER A 676 22.34 17.19 -9.26
CA SER A 676 22.57 15.79 -9.55
C SER A 676 24.06 15.48 -9.74
N THR A 677 24.75 15.40 -8.61
CA THR A 677 26.17 15.04 -8.51
C THR A 677 26.36 13.51 -8.62
N PRO A 678 27.55 13.00 -8.99
CA PRO A 678 27.82 11.56 -9.06
C PRO A 678 27.72 10.85 -7.70
N SER A 679 27.94 11.55 -6.59
CA SER A 679 27.86 10.98 -5.24
C SER A 679 26.41 10.74 -4.80
N LEU A 680 26.06 9.49 -4.47
CA LEU A 680 24.77 9.12 -3.90
C LEU A 680 24.47 9.89 -2.61
N ARG A 681 25.47 10.06 -1.74
CA ARG A 681 25.35 10.79 -0.47
C ARG A 681 24.83 12.21 -0.67
N ARG A 682 25.36 12.93 -1.66
CA ARG A 682 24.93 14.31 -1.96
C ARG A 682 23.49 14.35 -2.48
N ARG A 683 23.09 13.39 -3.33
CA ARG A 683 21.70 13.28 -3.79
C ARG A 683 20.73 13.04 -2.63
N LEU A 684 21.09 12.18 -1.67
CA LEU A 684 20.28 11.93 -0.47
C LEU A 684 20.16 13.17 0.43
N VAL A 685 21.21 13.98 0.54
CA VAL A 685 21.14 15.26 1.27
C VAL A 685 20.14 16.21 0.63
N PHE A 686 20.17 16.36 -0.70
CA PHE A 686 19.19 17.21 -1.39
C PHE A 686 17.77 16.64 -1.32
N LEU A 687 17.62 15.31 -1.29
CA LEU A 687 16.33 14.66 -1.07
C LEU A 687 15.79 14.95 0.34
N GLY A 688 16.65 14.88 1.36
CA GLY A 688 16.30 15.27 2.73
C GLY A 688 15.93 16.74 2.85
N LEU A 689 16.68 17.64 2.19
CA LEU A 689 16.36 19.07 2.14
C LEU A 689 14.98 19.31 1.49
N ALA A 690 14.68 18.62 0.40
CA ALA A 690 13.38 18.69 -0.26
C ALA A 690 12.23 18.26 0.67
N MET A 691 12.41 17.17 1.41
CA MET A 691 11.44 16.72 2.42
C MET A 691 11.26 17.73 3.56
N SER A 692 12.35 18.36 4.02
CA SER A 692 12.27 19.43 5.02
C SER A 692 11.51 20.66 4.51
N CYS A 693 11.67 21.03 3.22
CA CYS A 693 10.88 22.10 2.61
C CYS A 693 9.38 21.75 2.58
N ILE A 694 9.02 20.51 2.27
CA ILE A 694 7.63 20.04 2.31
C ILE A 694 7.07 20.14 3.73
N ALA A 695 7.78 19.59 4.73
CA ALA A 695 7.34 19.64 6.12
C ALA A 695 7.18 21.07 6.65
N LEU A 696 8.13 21.96 6.34
CA LEU A 696 8.06 23.37 6.70
C LEU A 696 6.89 24.07 6.00
N GLY A 697 6.67 23.80 4.71
CA GLY A 697 5.54 24.34 3.96
C GLY A 697 4.20 23.95 4.58
N LEU A 698 4.00 22.66 4.88
CA LEU A 698 2.78 22.18 5.55
C LEU A 698 2.58 22.80 6.94
N TYR A 699 3.67 22.97 7.71
CA TYR A 699 3.60 23.65 8.99
C TYR A 699 3.14 25.10 8.84
N LEU A 700 3.70 25.84 7.88
CA LEU A 700 3.29 27.23 7.61
C LEU A 700 1.85 27.32 7.11
N GLU A 701 1.40 26.36 6.32
CA GLU A 701 0.00 26.21 5.90
C GLU A 701 -0.93 26.02 7.11
N SER A 702 -0.54 25.19 8.08
CA SER A 702 -1.32 24.92 9.29
C SER A 702 -1.57 26.16 10.17
N LEU A 703 -0.77 27.22 10.01
CA LEU A 703 -0.96 28.48 10.72
C LEU A 703 -2.23 29.22 10.27
N ALA A 704 -2.80 28.84 9.13
CA ALA A 704 -4.06 29.41 8.64
C ALA A 704 -4.02 30.93 8.37
N ILE A 705 -2.84 31.49 8.08
CA ILE A 705 -2.64 32.91 7.78
C ILE A 705 -2.48 33.09 6.27
N ALA A 706 -3.44 33.73 5.61
CA ALA A 706 -3.50 33.84 4.15
C ALA A 706 -2.23 34.42 3.51
N ILE A 707 -1.64 35.48 4.07
CA ILE A 707 -0.43 36.10 3.48
C ILE A 707 0.79 35.15 3.47
N ILE A 708 0.80 34.12 4.33
CA ILE A 708 1.88 33.14 4.43
C ILE A 708 1.70 31.99 3.42
N ILE A 709 0.46 31.72 3.00
CA ILE A 709 0.12 30.58 2.13
C ILE A 709 0.91 30.55 0.81
N PRO A 710 1.11 31.67 0.07
CA PRO A 710 1.93 31.63 -1.15
C PRO A 710 3.37 31.16 -0.89
N LEU A 711 3.98 31.55 0.23
CA LEU A 711 5.33 31.10 0.59
C LEU A 711 5.32 29.64 1.08
N ALA A 712 4.34 29.27 1.89
CA ALA A 712 4.15 27.91 2.37
C ALA A 712 4.07 26.92 1.19
N ILE A 713 3.21 27.22 0.21
CA ILE A 713 3.01 26.34 -0.94
C ILE A 713 4.21 26.32 -1.89
N PHE A 714 4.92 27.45 -2.01
CA PHE A 714 6.18 27.48 -2.76
C PHE A 714 7.18 26.48 -2.20
N LEU A 715 7.30 26.36 -0.87
CA LEU A 715 8.20 25.40 -0.24
C LEU A 715 7.78 23.94 -0.47
N VAL A 716 6.47 23.65 -0.40
CA VAL A 716 5.94 22.31 -0.71
C VAL A 716 6.26 21.92 -2.15
N PHE A 717 5.94 22.78 -3.11
CA PHE A 717 6.17 22.50 -4.53
C PHE A 717 7.65 22.57 -4.92
N TRP A 718 8.47 23.33 -4.20
CA TRP A 718 9.92 23.28 -4.32
C TRP A 718 10.47 21.91 -3.93
N GLY A 719 10.00 21.35 -2.82
CA GLY A 719 10.39 20.00 -2.41
C GLY A 719 9.94 18.95 -3.43
N ASN A 720 8.69 19.00 -3.88
CA ASN A 720 8.16 18.10 -4.90
C ASN A 720 8.97 18.15 -6.20
N GLY A 721 9.22 19.34 -6.74
CA GLY A 721 9.98 19.49 -7.98
C GLY A 721 11.45 19.08 -7.86
N THR A 722 12.05 19.28 -6.68
CA THR A 722 13.40 18.78 -6.37
C THR A 722 13.44 17.25 -6.38
N ILE A 723 12.49 16.59 -5.71
CA ILE A 723 12.37 15.12 -5.67
C ILE A 723 12.20 14.58 -7.09
N TYR A 724 11.30 15.17 -7.88
CA TYR A 724 11.05 14.76 -9.25
C TYR A 724 12.30 14.89 -10.12
N GLY A 725 12.94 16.07 -10.12
CA GLY A 725 14.11 16.33 -10.95
C GLY A 725 15.32 15.48 -10.58
N LEU A 726 15.57 15.27 -9.28
CA LEU A 726 16.66 14.42 -8.79
C LEU A 726 16.43 12.95 -9.15
N THR A 727 15.19 12.46 -9.01
CA THR A 727 14.86 11.06 -9.32
C THR A 727 14.99 10.79 -10.81
N ALA A 728 14.44 11.67 -11.66
CA ALA A 728 14.54 11.51 -13.09
C ALA A 728 16.00 11.44 -13.57
N HIS A 729 16.85 12.33 -13.05
CA HIS A 729 18.27 12.25 -13.39
C HIS A 729 18.96 11.03 -12.79
N HIS A 730 18.58 10.60 -11.58
CA HIS A 730 19.16 9.42 -10.95
C HIS A 730 18.89 8.16 -11.77
N VAL A 731 17.65 7.95 -12.20
CA VAL A 731 17.25 6.84 -13.07
C VAL A 731 18.07 6.87 -14.35
N ASP A 732 18.09 7.99 -15.06
CA ASP A 732 18.76 8.10 -16.35
C ASP A 732 20.28 7.84 -16.30
N LYS A 733 20.93 8.07 -15.15
CA LYS A 733 22.40 7.97 -15.02
C LYS A 733 22.89 6.72 -14.28
N HIS A 734 22.09 6.16 -13.38
CA HIS A 734 22.55 5.10 -12.47
C HIS A 734 21.71 3.82 -12.56
N VAL A 735 20.54 3.86 -13.18
CA VAL A 735 19.74 2.66 -13.44
C VAL A 735 20.10 2.13 -14.83
N PRO A 736 20.33 0.80 -14.99
CA PRO A 736 20.58 0.21 -16.30
C PRO A 736 19.44 0.54 -17.27
N SER A 737 19.80 0.87 -18.51
CA SER A 737 18.87 1.41 -19.52
C SER A 737 17.65 0.51 -19.77
N GLU A 738 17.84 -0.81 -19.68
CA GLU A 738 16.82 -1.85 -19.83
C GLU A 738 15.74 -1.80 -18.74
N HIS A 739 16.04 -1.20 -17.58
CA HIS A 739 15.16 -1.11 -16.41
C HIS A 739 14.58 0.29 -16.20
N ASN A 740 14.98 1.30 -16.99
CA ASN A 740 14.52 2.68 -16.82
C ASN A 740 13.00 2.81 -16.89
N LEU A 741 12.35 2.15 -17.84
CA LEU A 741 10.90 2.19 -17.95
C LEU A 741 10.21 1.61 -16.71
N ALA A 742 10.72 0.48 -16.21
CA ALA A 742 10.17 -0.19 -15.04
C ALA A 742 10.38 0.61 -13.75
N SER A 743 11.56 1.22 -13.60
CA SER A 743 11.89 2.03 -12.42
C SER A 743 11.06 3.31 -12.35
N TYR A 744 10.87 4.02 -13.47
CA TYR A 744 9.96 5.16 -13.55
C TYR A 744 8.50 4.74 -13.30
N SER A 745 8.04 3.65 -13.91
CA SER A 745 6.66 3.15 -13.75
C SER A 745 6.36 2.83 -12.28
N PHE A 746 7.29 2.15 -11.61
CA PHE A 746 7.15 1.80 -10.21
C PHE A 746 7.26 3.02 -9.27
N TRP A 747 8.17 3.95 -9.57
CA TRP A 747 8.29 5.21 -8.82
C TRP A 747 7.00 6.05 -8.89
N CYS A 748 6.44 6.23 -10.09
CA CYS A 748 5.17 6.93 -10.26
C CYS A 748 4.01 6.19 -9.57
N PHE A 749 3.98 4.85 -9.64
CA PHE A 749 2.99 4.03 -8.94
C PHE A 749 3.03 4.25 -7.42
N VAL A 750 4.23 4.27 -6.81
CA VAL A 750 4.41 4.54 -5.38
C VAL A 750 3.94 5.96 -5.02
N GLY A 751 4.22 6.94 -5.88
CA GLY A 751 3.70 8.30 -5.72
C GLY A 751 2.17 8.37 -5.80
N ASP A 752 1.56 7.72 -6.78
CA ASP A 752 0.10 7.67 -6.95
C ASP A 752 -0.58 6.97 -5.76
N LEU A 753 0.04 5.94 -5.18
CA LEU A 753 -0.43 5.31 -3.94
C LEU A 753 -0.40 6.29 -2.76
N GLY A 754 0.68 7.07 -2.62
CA GLY A 754 0.78 8.13 -1.62
C GLY A 754 -0.34 9.16 -1.78
N ALA A 755 -0.62 9.56 -3.02
CA ALA A 755 -1.71 10.49 -3.32
C ALA A 755 -3.09 9.94 -2.94
N VAL A 756 -3.42 8.71 -3.34
CA VAL A 756 -4.72 8.08 -2.99
C VAL A 756 -4.91 8.03 -1.47
N LEU A 757 -3.87 7.64 -0.72
CA LEU A 757 -3.93 7.58 0.75
C LEU A 757 -4.08 8.97 1.38
N GLY A 758 -3.41 9.99 0.83
CA GLY A 758 -3.57 11.38 1.27
C GLY A 758 -4.99 11.91 1.03
N GLY A 759 -5.58 11.64 -0.14
CA GLY A 759 -6.95 12.06 -0.48
C GLY A 759 -8.01 11.44 0.44
N ILE A 760 -7.88 10.15 0.77
CA ILE A 760 -8.78 9.46 1.71
C ILE A 760 -8.75 10.10 3.09
N LEU A 761 -7.58 10.56 3.55
CA LEU A 761 -7.43 11.24 4.83
C LEU A 761 -8.20 12.57 4.86
N VAL A 762 -8.17 13.33 3.77
CA VAL A 762 -8.89 14.62 3.65
C VAL A 762 -10.41 14.42 3.63
N ASP A 763 -10.91 13.45 2.87
CA ASP A 763 -12.35 13.20 2.78
C ASP A 763 -12.94 12.70 4.11
N SER A 764 -12.18 11.92 4.88
CA SER A 764 -12.56 11.52 6.24
C SER A 764 -12.73 12.72 7.18
N ASN A 765 -11.95 13.79 6.99
CA ASN A 765 -12.07 15.03 7.77
C ASN A 765 -13.26 15.90 7.33
N ARG A 766 -13.72 15.78 6.07
CA ARG A 766 -14.86 16.56 5.53
C ARG A 766 -16.22 16.07 6.03
N ALA A 767 -16.41 14.75 6.15
CA ALA A 767 -17.69 14.17 6.55
C ALA A 767 -18.10 14.55 7.99
N GLY A 768 -17.15 14.95 8.84
CA GLY A 768 -17.41 15.39 10.22
C GLY A 768 -17.79 16.87 10.39
N GLY A 769 -17.73 17.69 9.34
CA GLY A 769 -17.86 19.15 9.43
C GLY A 769 -19.24 19.75 9.10
N VAL A 770 -20.21 18.94 8.66
CA VAL A 770 -21.48 19.44 8.09
C VAL A 770 -22.63 19.54 9.12
N GLU A 771 -22.48 19.01 10.34
CA GLU A 771 -23.55 19.02 11.35
C GLU A 771 -23.50 20.17 12.39
N GLU A 772 -22.52 21.07 12.35
CA GLU A 772 -22.43 22.18 13.33
C GLU A 772 -22.41 23.57 12.68
N SER A 773 -23.54 24.00 12.13
CA SER A 773 -23.80 25.43 11.90
C SER A 773 -24.93 25.91 12.80
N GLY A 774 -24.64 26.08 14.10
CA GLY A 774 -25.64 26.58 15.04
C GLY A 774 -25.25 26.60 16.51
N SER A 775 -24.12 27.20 16.89
CA SER A 775 -23.97 27.95 18.16
C SER A 775 -22.51 28.31 18.41
N ASP A 776 -22.27 29.58 18.76
CA ASP A 776 -21.02 30.10 19.29
C ASP A 776 -20.47 29.24 20.44
N THR A 777 -19.22 28.76 20.31
CA THR A 777 -18.18 28.83 21.34
C THR A 777 -16.81 28.54 20.71
N GLY A 778 -15.83 29.41 20.98
CA GLY A 778 -14.46 29.31 20.49
C GLY A 778 -13.66 28.17 21.13
N SER A 779 -13.83 26.96 20.61
CA SER A 779 -12.96 25.82 20.90
C SER A 779 -12.61 25.07 19.60
N PHE A 780 -11.35 24.70 19.47
CA PHE A 780 -10.76 24.10 18.27
C PHE A 780 -11.54 22.86 17.77
N PRO A 781 -11.91 22.77 16.47
CA PRO A 781 -12.72 21.66 15.93
C PRO A 781 -12.09 20.27 16.09
N ALA A 782 -10.75 20.19 16.18
CA ALA A 782 -10.01 18.94 16.30
C ALA A 782 -10.22 18.20 17.64
N LEU A 783 -10.63 18.90 18.71
CA LEU A 783 -10.81 18.33 20.05
C LEU A 783 -12.27 18.05 20.41
N THR A 784 -13.22 18.78 19.83
CA THR A 784 -14.66 18.55 20.04
C THR A 784 -15.15 17.33 19.24
N ALA A 785 -14.55 17.05 18.07
CA ALA A 785 -14.83 15.86 17.25
C ALA A 785 -14.50 14.52 17.95
N LEU A 786 -13.53 14.52 18.89
CA LEU A 786 -13.16 13.35 19.68
C LEU A 786 -14.26 12.89 20.66
N ARG A 787 -15.21 13.78 21.02
CA ARG A 787 -16.31 13.44 21.95
C ARG A 787 -17.54 12.86 21.25
N ARG A 788 -17.76 13.14 19.96
CA ARG A 788 -18.95 12.66 19.21
C ARG A 788 -18.79 11.29 18.56
N LEU A 789 -17.55 10.80 18.42
CA LEU A 789 -17.24 9.41 18.06
C LEU A 789 -17.82 8.34 19.03
N PHE A 790 -18.45 8.76 20.14
CA PHE A 790 -19.08 7.89 21.15
C PHE A 790 -20.63 7.86 21.09
N ALA A 791 -21.29 8.46 20.09
CA ALA A 791 -22.75 8.39 19.95
C ALA A 791 -23.15 7.80 18.58
N GLY A 792 -23.79 6.63 18.61
CA GLY A 792 -24.21 5.91 17.39
C GLY A 792 -25.56 6.39 16.82
N PRO A 793 -25.75 6.31 15.50
CA PRO A 793 -27.05 6.02 14.87
C PRO A 793 -26.87 4.96 13.74
N GLY A 794 -27.84 4.27 13.15
CA GLY A 794 -29.26 4.49 12.81
C GLY A 794 -29.48 3.75 11.45
N GLU A 795 -30.65 3.12 11.25
CA GLU A 795 -30.97 2.01 10.31
C GLU A 795 -30.55 2.09 8.81
N PRO A 796 -30.36 0.93 8.10
CA PRO A 796 -29.97 0.87 6.69
C PRO A 796 -31.13 0.75 5.68
N ALA A 797 -30.90 1.25 4.45
CA ALA A 797 -31.83 1.24 3.32
C ALA A 797 -31.58 0.10 2.29
N ALA A 798 -32.60 -0.13 1.44
CA ALA A 798 -32.93 -1.35 0.70
C ALA A 798 -31.99 -1.86 -0.42
N SER A 799 -32.06 -3.18 -0.66
CA SER A 799 -31.23 -4.05 -1.52
C SER A 799 -31.38 -3.86 -3.04
N ALA A 800 -30.26 -3.98 -3.78
CA ALA A 800 -30.22 -4.13 -5.24
C ALA A 800 -29.85 -5.57 -5.65
N LYS A 801 -30.42 -6.07 -6.77
CA LYS A 801 -30.28 -7.47 -7.25
C LYS A 801 -28.89 -7.80 -7.80
N LEU A 802 -28.38 -8.96 -7.40
CA LEU A 802 -27.11 -9.59 -7.82
C LEU A 802 -27.12 -10.08 -9.28
N PRO A 803 -25.98 -10.03 -10.00
CA PRO A 803 -25.80 -10.68 -11.30
C PRO A 803 -25.53 -12.19 -11.17
N SER A 804 -26.21 -12.99 -11.98
CA SER A 804 -26.12 -14.45 -12.02
C SER A 804 -24.82 -14.94 -12.67
N TYR A 805 -24.06 -15.80 -11.98
CA TYR A 805 -22.95 -16.59 -12.54
C TYR A 805 -23.24 -18.09 -12.38
N PRO A 806 -22.83 -18.93 -13.34
CA PRO A 806 -23.26 -20.32 -13.40
C PRO A 806 -22.63 -21.18 -12.30
N ASP A 807 -23.47 -21.94 -11.60
CA ASP A 807 -23.09 -22.92 -10.59
C ASP A 807 -22.47 -24.16 -11.26
N LYS A 808 -21.26 -24.54 -10.84
CA LYS A 808 -20.72 -25.87 -11.09
C LYS A 808 -20.78 -26.67 -9.79
N ALA A 809 -21.51 -27.78 -9.88
CA ALA A 809 -21.87 -28.66 -8.80
C ALA A 809 -20.69 -29.51 -8.28
N CYS A 810 -20.67 -29.59 -6.95
CA CYS A 810 -20.31 -30.67 -6.04
C CYS A 810 -19.69 -31.97 -6.62
N GLY A 811 -18.50 -32.30 -6.11
CA GLY A 811 -17.92 -33.63 -6.14
C GLY A 811 -16.55 -33.64 -5.48
N VAL A 812 -16.36 -34.55 -4.51
CA VAL A 812 -15.08 -35.09 -4.01
C VAL A 812 -14.51 -34.47 -2.71
N LEU A 813 -15.18 -34.75 -1.58
CA LEU A 813 -14.66 -34.61 -0.20
C LEU A 813 -13.32 -35.37 0.05
N SER A 814 -12.94 -36.31 -0.82
CA SER A 814 -11.67 -37.07 -0.69
C SER A 814 -10.49 -36.45 -1.44
N ALA A 815 -10.72 -35.46 -2.31
CA ALA A 815 -9.69 -34.74 -3.05
C ALA A 815 -9.28 -33.45 -2.32
N GLU A 816 -10.20 -32.84 -1.57
CA GLU A 816 -9.94 -31.64 -0.77
C GLU A 816 -8.87 -31.89 0.31
N LEU A 817 -8.78 -33.09 0.90
CA LEU A 817 -7.69 -33.42 1.85
C LEU A 817 -6.28 -33.44 1.21
N ARG A 818 -6.14 -33.73 -0.09
CA ARG A 818 -4.84 -33.63 -0.79
C ARG A 818 -4.55 -32.22 -1.30
N VAL A 819 -5.58 -31.42 -1.59
CA VAL A 819 -5.45 -30.02 -2.03
C VAL A 819 -5.20 -29.08 -0.84
N ILE A 820 -5.74 -29.39 0.34
CA ILE A 820 -5.48 -28.68 1.60
C ILE A 820 -4.00 -28.80 2.01
N CYS A 821 -3.35 -29.94 1.74
CA CYS A 821 -1.94 -30.14 2.08
C CYS A 821 -0.92 -29.72 1.00
N SER A 822 -1.32 -29.49 -0.26
CA SER A 822 -0.36 -29.21 -1.36
C SER A 822 -0.51 -27.87 -2.06
N GLU A 823 -1.70 -27.28 -2.13
CA GLU A 823 -1.91 -26.00 -2.83
C GLU A 823 -2.59 -24.92 -1.98
N SER A 824 -3.22 -25.29 -0.86
CA SER A 824 -3.84 -24.31 0.05
C SER A 824 -2.81 -23.60 0.95
N VAL A 825 -1.61 -24.14 1.09
CA VAL A 825 -0.48 -23.59 1.87
C VAL A 825 0.38 -22.62 1.04
N VAL A 826 -0.11 -22.11 -0.09
CA VAL A 826 0.49 -20.91 -0.70
C VAL A 826 -0.23 -19.64 -0.24
N PHE A 827 -1.39 -19.78 0.42
CA PHE A 827 -2.14 -18.67 1.02
C PHE A 827 -2.76 -18.93 2.41
N LEU A 828 -2.57 -20.11 3.01
CA LEU A 828 -2.89 -20.40 4.42
C LEU A 828 -1.63 -20.43 5.29
#